data_AF-A0A7C4SUU1-F1
#
_entry.id   AF-A0A7C4SUU1-F1
#
_cell.length_a   1.000
_cell.length_b   1.000
_cell.length_c   1.000
_cell.angle_alpha   90.00
_cell.angle_beta   90.00
_cell.angle_gamma   90.00
#
_symmetry.space_group_name_H-M   'P 1'
#
loop_
_entity.id
_entity.type
_entity.pdbx_description
1 polymer ?
#
loop_
_entity_poly.entity_id
_entity_poly.type
_entity_poly.pdbx_seq_one_letter_code
_entity_poly.pdbx_strand_id
1 'polypeptide(L)'
;MGAGFSRGAHKTSKEAWPKPKTRTVAALSGKRRAPRGLALLFALLCLFLPWPFEARGQTFQPRAASEPSQDLSIGEGQQTGRYTGTFRYVEELLRPAWEGVVASLNGSSSDTLQTALDRLYESKLDSGFPSSPRFAALLLRQAYRLLESGQVQTARLLAESALNLAPDFAPAHRLLARMASRQPEGAFLDTFRHTLACWKAQALDFNWQYRTAGKLLLLLFAGLYGLLLFQGPYVLLRYGPLAVHRLRERFGLGRAGALLFPIVALLACLGALVLVGPLWTVVGLNLCLGVYARRWEKIFFLLLLSVWIFAPWIVPAAVRHLSLPPDGAAALYALEKGEWDRAADSALNRALASQPESVDILWAAALVEKRTGRYREAEAHLRRALDLDDRNGALWNNLGNLLAFAGRTEEAKEAYERSIQCERGLAAPHYNLSQLMRREFSFLKGAAAFQEARRLDPDRTEYFVYIHSPHPNRFYMDVPPGFSRTWATALAASTDARQRAEQLWSLARARTSTRLSGILAAISALAYALLVLSGKIPAGAYRCQTCGSIACSYCQPIPSARQTCNPCHQVLYRRSEIPKEHRQKHLRRMARYGRSRLRVALATNLLFPALGQAVLHDRPADAVRFCVFVLAVVLVVGWKALLPAPSWPWQAGQVSDAGSLLPWFVLLAGYGALQFRFLRRTAPGR
;
A
#
# COMPACT_ATOMS: atom_id res chain seq x y z
N MET A 1 -64.65 -2.96 64.85
CA MET A 1 -64.60 -1.63 65.49
C MET A 1 -63.70 -0.78 64.60
N GLY A 2 -64.23 -0.07 63.60
CA GLY A 2 -64.75 1.31 63.72
C GLY A 2 -63.70 2.26 63.10
N ALA A 3 -63.88 2.60 61.81
CA ALA A 3 -64.03 3.97 61.27
C ALA A 3 -62.76 4.86 61.29
N GLY A 4 -62.38 5.61 60.25
CA GLY A 4 -63.17 6.05 59.11
C GLY A 4 -62.39 6.70 57.95
N PHE A 5 -63.21 6.93 56.93
CA PHE A 5 -63.11 7.73 55.71
C PHE A 5 -62.13 8.93 55.67
N SER A 6 -61.42 9.06 54.54
CA SER A 6 -61.72 10.12 53.56
C SER A 6 -61.20 9.77 52.16
N ARG A 7 -62.12 9.74 51.19
CA ARG A 7 -61.88 9.62 49.74
C ARG A 7 -61.55 10.99 49.14
N GLY A 8 -60.78 10.99 48.04
CA GLY A 8 -60.62 12.14 47.14
C GLY A 8 -59.26 12.10 46.42
N ALA A 9 -58.94 11.01 45.72
CA ALA A 9 -59.13 10.88 44.28
C ALA A 9 -58.22 11.80 43.44
N HIS A 10 -57.13 11.24 42.89
CA HIS A 10 -57.10 10.97 41.45
C HIS A 10 -55.90 10.09 41.02
N LYS A 11 -56.28 8.89 40.54
CA LYS A 11 -55.70 8.09 39.44
C LYS A 11 -54.18 7.79 39.46
N THR A 12 -53.93 6.55 39.86
CA THR A 12 -52.78 5.69 39.55
C THR A 12 -52.31 5.80 38.09
N SER A 13 -51.06 6.21 37.87
CA SER A 13 -50.33 5.93 36.63
C SER A 13 -49.41 4.72 36.86
N LYS A 14 -49.85 3.56 36.35
CA LYS A 14 -48.98 2.40 36.14
C LYS A 14 -48.00 2.70 35.01
N GLU A 15 -46.74 2.41 35.29
CA GLU A 15 -45.61 2.10 34.42
C GLU A 15 -45.84 2.20 32.90
N ALA A 16 -45.20 3.20 32.30
CA ALA A 16 -44.82 3.19 30.89
C ALA A 16 -43.41 3.76 30.77
N TRP A 17 -42.52 2.98 30.15
CA TRP A 17 -41.16 3.34 29.79
C TRP A 17 -41.09 4.72 29.09
N PRO A 18 -40.25 5.66 29.52
CA PRO A 18 -40.17 6.96 28.86
C PRO A 18 -39.41 6.85 27.52
N LYS A 19 -40.14 7.16 26.44
CA LYS A 19 -39.59 7.47 25.11
C LYS A 19 -38.54 8.59 25.19
N PRO A 20 -37.51 8.59 24.31
CA PRO A 20 -36.45 9.58 24.34
C PRO A 20 -37.00 10.98 23.99
N LYS A 21 -36.85 11.93 24.92
CA LYS A 21 -37.13 13.35 24.66
C LYS A 21 -36.04 13.91 23.75
N THR A 22 -36.47 14.30 22.55
CA THR A 22 -35.80 15.23 21.66
C THR A 22 -35.40 16.49 22.42
N ARG A 23 -34.10 16.64 22.73
CA ARG A 23 -33.53 17.92 23.14
C ARG A 23 -32.94 18.59 21.91
N THR A 24 -33.66 19.60 21.46
CA THR A 24 -33.22 20.72 20.63
C THR A 24 -31.82 21.18 21.06
N VAL A 25 -30.86 21.11 20.13
CA VAL A 25 -29.52 21.68 20.31
C VAL A 25 -29.66 23.19 20.16
N ALA A 26 -29.67 23.89 21.30
CA ALA A 26 -29.47 25.32 21.36
C ALA A 26 -28.04 25.64 20.87
N ALA A 27 -27.95 26.62 19.96
CA ALA A 27 -26.72 27.17 19.44
C ALA A 27 -25.86 27.75 20.56
N LEU A 28 -24.74 27.10 20.87
CA LEU A 28 -23.65 27.68 21.66
C LEU A 28 -22.54 28.14 20.71
N SER A 29 -22.60 29.42 20.37
CA SER A 29 -21.53 30.20 19.78
C SER A 29 -20.35 30.31 20.76
N GLY A 30 -19.50 29.30 20.77
CA GLY A 30 -18.22 29.31 21.49
C GLY A 30 -17.09 29.00 20.52
N LYS A 31 -16.39 30.02 20.02
CA LYS A 31 -15.20 29.89 19.16
C LYS A 31 -14.06 29.19 19.91
N ARG A 32 -14.05 27.85 19.96
CA ARG A 32 -12.84 27.05 20.19
C ARG A 32 -12.31 26.60 18.83
N ARG A 33 -11.25 27.25 18.36
CA ARG A 33 -10.50 26.82 17.17
C ARG A 33 -9.88 25.45 17.47
N ALA A 34 -10.38 24.39 16.84
CA ALA A 34 -9.66 23.13 16.74
C ALA A 34 -8.27 23.38 16.10
N PRO A 35 -7.20 22.71 16.56
CA PRO A 35 -5.88 22.86 15.96
C PRO A 35 -5.96 22.38 14.50
N ARG A 36 -5.78 23.31 13.56
CA ARG A 36 -5.83 23.08 12.10
C ARG A 36 -4.93 21.94 11.59
N GLY A 37 -3.98 21.47 12.41
CA GLY A 37 -3.15 20.31 12.10
C GLY A 37 -3.84 18.95 12.24
N LEU A 38 -4.82 18.82 13.15
CA LEU A 38 -5.55 17.55 13.37
C LEU A 38 -6.61 17.32 12.30
N ALA A 39 -7.26 18.37 11.80
CA ALA A 39 -8.19 18.28 10.67
C ALA A 39 -7.48 17.90 9.36
N LEU A 40 -6.22 18.34 9.16
CA LEU A 40 -5.41 17.95 8.00
C LEU A 40 -4.92 16.51 8.13
N LEU A 41 -4.55 16.07 9.35
CA LEU A 41 -4.15 14.69 9.62
C LEU A 41 -5.34 13.73 9.49
N PHE A 42 -6.53 14.14 9.93
CA PHE A 42 -7.77 13.38 9.80
C PHE A 42 -8.23 13.32 8.34
N ALA A 43 -8.14 14.43 7.58
CA ALA A 43 -8.40 14.44 6.14
C ALA A 43 -7.39 13.59 5.33
N LEU A 44 -6.12 13.56 5.74
CA LEU A 44 -5.09 12.70 5.15
C LEU A 44 -5.28 11.23 5.54
N LEU A 45 -5.76 10.92 6.75
CA LEU A 45 -6.06 9.55 7.19
C LEU A 45 -7.34 9.00 6.55
N CYS A 46 -8.33 9.85 6.26
CA CYS A 46 -9.55 9.48 5.52
C CYS A 46 -9.28 9.15 4.04
N LEU A 47 -8.10 9.51 3.48
CA LEU A 47 -7.68 9.08 2.14
C LEU A 47 -7.13 7.65 2.09
N PHE A 48 -6.89 7.00 3.25
CA PHE A 48 -6.21 5.70 3.33
C PHE A 48 -6.96 4.61 4.12
N LEU A 49 -8.20 4.87 4.56
CA LEU A 49 -9.02 3.87 5.25
C LEU A 49 -10.22 3.46 4.39
N PRO A 50 -10.41 2.18 4.05
CA PRO A 50 -11.67 1.69 3.53
C PRO A 50 -12.67 1.63 4.70
N TRP A 51 -13.66 2.52 4.72
CA TRP A 51 -14.84 2.30 5.54
C TRP A 51 -15.80 1.40 4.77
N PRO A 52 -16.36 0.35 5.39
CA PRO A 52 -17.26 -0.55 4.70
C PRO A 52 -18.60 0.15 4.52
N PHE A 53 -19.07 0.24 3.29
CA PHE A 53 -20.49 0.37 3.03
C PHE A 53 -20.84 -0.52 1.86
N GLU A 54 -21.72 -1.47 2.15
CA GLU A 54 -22.52 -2.22 1.18
C GLU A 54 -23.16 -1.24 0.21
N ALA A 55 -22.71 -1.26 -1.04
CA ALA A 55 -23.47 -0.71 -2.14
C ALA A 55 -24.08 -1.89 -2.87
N ARG A 56 -25.40 -2.08 -2.66
CA ARG A 56 -26.27 -2.95 -3.45
C ARG A 56 -25.95 -2.80 -4.94
N GLY A 57 -25.94 -3.94 -5.62
CA GLY A 57 -25.61 -4.09 -7.02
C GLY A 57 -26.26 -3.04 -7.90
N GLN A 58 -25.47 -2.45 -8.78
CA GLN A 58 -26.00 -1.99 -10.05
C GLN A 58 -26.06 -3.23 -10.93
N THR A 59 -27.26 -3.78 -11.05
CA THR A 59 -27.65 -4.70 -12.11
C THR A 59 -27.14 -4.14 -13.44
N PHE A 60 -26.12 -4.78 -13.98
CA PHE A 60 -25.84 -4.71 -15.40
C PHE A 60 -27.10 -5.24 -16.11
N GLN A 61 -27.72 -4.45 -16.97
CA GLN A 61 -28.73 -4.96 -17.91
C GLN A 61 -28.01 -5.26 -19.23
N PRO A 62 -27.54 -6.51 -19.46
CA PRO A 62 -27.23 -6.94 -20.81
C PRO A 62 -28.55 -7.10 -21.58
N ARG A 63 -28.59 -6.63 -22.82
CA ARG A 63 -29.69 -6.91 -23.75
C ARG A 63 -29.87 -8.42 -23.86
N ALA A 64 -31.13 -8.86 -23.88
CA ALA A 64 -31.53 -10.27 -23.93
C ALA A 64 -30.70 -11.05 -24.96
N ALA A 65 -30.10 -12.15 -24.51
CA ALA A 65 -29.62 -13.18 -25.41
C ALA A 65 -30.79 -13.60 -26.31
N SER A 66 -30.56 -13.63 -27.61
CA SER A 66 -31.49 -14.22 -28.57
C SER A 66 -31.85 -15.64 -28.12
N GLU A 67 -33.13 -15.99 -28.22
CA GLU A 67 -33.68 -17.27 -27.79
C GLU A 67 -32.79 -18.46 -28.21
N PRO A 68 -32.55 -19.43 -27.31
CA PRO A 68 -31.90 -20.67 -27.71
C PRO A 68 -32.84 -21.40 -28.68
N SER A 69 -32.34 -21.70 -29.88
CA SER A 69 -33.01 -22.55 -30.84
C SER A 69 -33.43 -23.86 -30.17
N GLN A 70 -34.74 -24.08 -30.07
CA GLN A 70 -35.34 -25.30 -29.57
C GLN A 70 -35.04 -26.45 -30.54
N ASP A 71 -34.02 -27.24 -30.22
CA ASP A 71 -33.91 -28.63 -30.67
C ASP A 71 -33.47 -29.48 -29.49
N LEU A 72 -34.45 -29.80 -28.62
CA LEU A 72 -34.33 -30.76 -27.53
C LEU A 72 -34.88 -32.10 -27.99
N SER A 73 -34.05 -32.88 -28.70
CA SER A 73 -34.18 -34.34 -28.74
C SER A 73 -33.16 -34.92 -27.78
N ILE A 74 -33.63 -35.30 -26.58
CA ILE A 74 -32.84 -35.97 -25.55
C ILE A 74 -32.62 -37.41 -26.01
N GLY A 75 -31.44 -37.67 -26.59
CA GLY A 75 -30.89 -39.01 -26.79
C GLY A 75 -29.91 -39.32 -25.66
N GLU A 76 -30.31 -40.21 -24.76
CA GLU A 76 -29.42 -40.84 -23.79
C GLU A 76 -28.34 -41.63 -24.54
N GLY A 77 -27.08 -41.20 -24.47
CA GLY A 77 -25.94 -41.98 -24.99
C GLY A 77 -24.80 -41.24 -25.71
N GLN A 78 -24.85 -39.91 -25.90
CA GLN A 78 -23.84 -39.19 -26.73
C GLN A 78 -23.12 -37.99 -26.08
N GLN A 79 -23.08 -37.84 -24.76
CA GLN A 79 -22.51 -36.63 -24.13
C GLN A 79 -20.98 -36.54 -23.98
N THR A 80 -20.17 -37.41 -24.59
CA THR A 80 -18.70 -37.28 -24.56
C THR A 80 -18.04 -37.00 -25.91
N GLY A 81 -18.80 -36.92 -27.01
CA GLY A 81 -18.24 -36.85 -28.36
C GLY A 81 -18.52 -35.53 -29.10
N ARG A 82 -17.96 -34.39 -28.66
CA ARG A 82 -17.77 -33.19 -29.56
C ARG A 82 -16.97 -32.00 -29.00
N TYR A 83 -16.10 -32.18 -28.01
CA TYR A 83 -15.12 -31.16 -27.62
C TYR A 83 -13.70 -31.70 -27.83
N THR A 84 -13.32 -31.89 -29.10
CA THR A 84 -12.05 -32.52 -29.51
C THR A 84 -10.85 -31.56 -29.58
N GLY A 85 -11.04 -30.28 -29.29
CA GLY A 85 -9.95 -29.31 -29.22
C GLY A 85 -9.39 -29.18 -27.80
N THR A 86 -8.31 -29.90 -27.48
CA THR A 86 -7.49 -29.58 -26.30
C THR A 86 -6.61 -28.38 -26.61
N PHE A 87 -7.14 -27.17 -26.40
CA PHE A 87 -6.35 -25.94 -26.53
C PHE A 87 -5.41 -25.81 -25.33
N ARG A 88 -4.13 -25.46 -25.59
CA ARG A 88 -3.16 -25.31 -24.50
C ARG A 88 -3.16 -23.88 -23.94
N TYR A 89 -3.43 -22.88 -24.78
CA TYR A 89 -3.45 -21.47 -24.38
C TYR A 89 -4.74 -20.78 -24.82
N VAL A 90 -5.15 -19.74 -24.07
CA VAL A 90 -6.36 -18.95 -24.35
C VAL A 90 -6.32 -18.35 -25.76
N GLU A 91 -5.13 -17.96 -26.23
CA GLU A 91 -4.93 -17.37 -27.56
C GLU A 91 -5.24 -18.33 -28.70
N GLU A 92 -4.99 -19.64 -28.52
CA GLU A 92 -5.26 -20.63 -29.55
C GLU A 92 -6.77 -20.79 -29.76
N LEU A 93 -7.53 -20.75 -28.66
CA LEU A 93 -8.99 -20.81 -28.69
C LEU A 93 -9.62 -19.55 -29.29
N LEU A 94 -9.12 -18.36 -28.91
CA LEU A 94 -9.72 -17.07 -29.31
C LEU A 94 -9.37 -16.63 -30.74
N ARG A 95 -8.28 -17.16 -31.31
CA ARG A 95 -7.75 -16.72 -32.61
C ARG A 95 -8.77 -16.78 -33.76
N PRO A 96 -9.54 -17.86 -33.96
CA PRO A 96 -10.52 -17.91 -35.06
C PRO A 96 -11.62 -16.86 -34.93
N ALA A 97 -12.12 -16.63 -33.71
CA ALA A 97 -13.12 -15.60 -33.47
C ALA A 97 -12.56 -14.18 -33.68
N TRP A 98 -11.30 -13.96 -33.30
CA TRP A 98 -10.60 -12.71 -33.55
C TRP A 98 -10.41 -12.40 -35.03
N GLU A 99 -10.09 -13.39 -35.86
CA GLU A 99 -9.99 -13.22 -37.31
C GLU A 99 -11.32 -12.75 -37.92
N GLY A 100 -12.44 -13.25 -37.41
CA GLY A 100 -13.78 -12.77 -37.78
C GLY A 100 -14.04 -11.31 -37.40
N VAL A 101 -13.54 -10.85 -36.25
CA VAL A 101 -13.61 -9.43 -35.85
C VAL A 101 -12.76 -8.57 -36.78
N VAL A 102 -11.55 -8.99 -37.10
CA VAL A 102 -10.67 -8.26 -38.02
C VAL A 102 -11.29 -8.16 -39.43
N ALA A 103 -11.89 -9.25 -39.92
CA ALA A 103 -12.60 -9.23 -41.20
C ALA A 103 -13.80 -8.28 -41.18
N SER A 104 -14.57 -8.27 -40.08
CA SER A 104 -15.75 -7.41 -39.93
C SER A 104 -15.40 -5.93 -39.80
N LEU A 105 -14.25 -5.60 -39.21
CA LEU A 105 -13.75 -4.22 -39.16
C LEU A 105 -13.42 -3.65 -40.54
N ASN A 106 -13.14 -4.50 -41.52
CA ASN A 106 -12.93 -4.09 -42.91
C ASN A 106 -14.25 -4.01 -43.71
N GLY A 107 -15.33 -4.61 -43.20
CA GLY A 107 -16.66 -4.56 -43.80
C GLY A 107 -17.49 -3.40 -43.24
N SER A 108 -18.22 -2.69 -44.10
CA SER A 108 -18.89 -1.42 -43.76
C SER A 108 -20.14 -1.53 -42.84
N SER A 109 -20.42 -2.68 -42.22
CA SER A 109 -21.64 -2.90 -41.42
C SER A 109 -21.34 -3.00 -39.92
N SER A 110 -22.10 -2.25 -39.11
CA SER A 110 -21.98 -2.28 -37.65
C SER A 110 -22.55 -3.56 -37.04
N ASP A 111 -23.58 -4.15 -37.65
CA ASP A 111 -24.25 -5.35 -37.12
C ASP A 111 -23.38 -6.61 -37.29
N THR A 112 -22.60 -6.67 -38.38
CA THR A 112 -21.64 -7.74 -38.60
C THR A 112 -20.51 -7.68 -37.59
N LEU A 113 -20.04 -6.47 -37.26
CA LEU A 113 -19.03 -6.26 -36.23
C LEU A 113 -19.53 -6.66 -34.84
N GLN A 114 -20.75 -6.27 -34.45
CA GLN A 114 -21.35 -6.69 -33.18
C GLN A 114 -21.40 -8.21 -33.07
N THR A 115 -21.91 -8.88 -34.10
CA THR A 115 -22.01 -10.34 -34.15
C THR A 115 -20.63 -11.01 -34.01
N ALA A 116 -19.60 -10.46 -34.66
CA ALA A 116 -18.24 -10.97 -34.53
C ALA A 116 -17.66 -10.77 -33.11
N LEU A 117 -17.95 -9.63 -32.47
CA LEU A 117 -17.55 -9.36 -31.09
C LEU A 117 -18.26 -10.28 -30.10
N ASP A 118 -19.55 -10.56 -30.31
CA ASP A 118 -20.32 -11.49 -29.48
C ASP A 118 -19.76 -12.91 -29.59
N ARG A 119 -19.42 -13.38 -30.81
CA ARG A 119 -18.71 -14.66 -31.00
C ARG A 119 -17.36 -14.72 -30.29
N LEU A 120 -16.61 -13.62 -30.29
CA LEU A 120 -15.34 -13.53 -29.56
C LEU A 120 -15.56 -13.61 -28.05
N TYR A 121 -16.61 -12.97 -27.54
CA TYR A 121 -16.99 -13.05 -26.13
C TYR A 121 -17.41 -14.47 -25.73
N GLU A 122 -18.21 -15.14 -26.55
CA GLU A 122 -18.58 -16.54 -26.37
C GLU A 122 -17.33 -17.45 -26.33
N SER A 123 -16.44 -17.33 -27.31
CA SER A 123 -15.18 -18.08 -27.31
C SER A 123 -14.33 -17.84 -26.05
N LYS A 124 -14.37 -16.62 -25.50
CA LYS A 124 -13.72 -16.29 -24.21
C LYS A 124 -14.39 -17.02 -23.05
N LEU A 125 -15.71 -17.09 -23.01
CA LEU A 125 -16.43 -17.81 -21.96
C LEU A 125 -16.12 -19.33 -22.02
N ASP A 126 -15.99 -19.90 -23.22
CA ASP A 126 -15.57 -21.30 -23.40
C ASP A 126 -14.17 -21.59 -22.86
N SER A 127 -13.28 -20.60 -22.85
CA SER A 127 -11.95 -20.76 -22.26
C SER A 127 -11.98 -21.08 -20.75
N GLY A 128 -13.06 -20.72 -20.05
CA GLY A 128 -13.16 -20.81 -18.59
C GLY A 128 -12.29 -19.82 -17.82
N PHE A 129 -11.47 -19.03 -18.50
CA PHE A 129 -10.67 -17.99 -17.87
C PHE A 129 -11.50 -16.71 -17.67
N PRO A 130 -11.37 -16.04 -16.51
CA PRO A 130 -12.24 -14.93 -16.14
C PRO A 130 -12.04 -13.67 -17.00
N SER A 131 -10.88 -13.50 -17.65
CA SER A 131 -10.55 -12.31 -18.43
C SER A 131 -9.56 -12.63 -19.56
N SER A 132 -9.52 -11.78 -20.61
CA SER A 132 -8.60 -11.89 -21.74
C SER A 132 -8.02 -10.52 -22.12
N PRO A 133 -7.07 -9.99 -21.33
CA PRO A 133 -6.60 -8.61 -21.47
C PRO A 133 -5.77 -8.38 -22.75
N ARG A 134 -5.17 -9.43 -23.34
CA ARG A 134 -4.45 -9.33 -24.62
C ARG A 134 -5.38 -8.95 -25.76
N PHE A 135 -6.51 -9.65 -25.90
CA PHE A 135 -7.50 -9.32 -26.92
C PHE A 135 -8.21 -8.01 -26.61
N ALA A 136 -8.47 -7.70 -25.34
CA ALA A 136 -8.97 -6.38 -24.93
C ALA A 136 -8.01 -5.25 -25.35
N ALA A 137 -6.69 -5.44 -25.22
CA ALA A 137 -5.68 -4.49 -25.66
C ALA A 137 -5.67 -4.32 -27.18
N LEU A 138 -5.86 -5.39 -27.95
CA LEU A 138 -5.99 -5.33 -29.42
C LEU A 138 -7.24 -4.56 -29.84
N LEU A 139 -8.39 -4.79 -29.20
CA LEU A 139 -9.61 -4.02 -29.42
C LEU A 139 -9.40 -2.54 -29.12
N LEU A 140 -8.78 -2.20 -27.98
CA LEU A 140 -8.49 -0.81 -27.65
C LEU A 140 -7.56 -0.14 -28.65
N ARG A 141 -6.54 -0.86 -29.15
CA ARG A 141 -5.63 -0.30 -30.16
C ARG A 141 -6.42 0.12 -31.41
N GLN A 142 -7.37 -0.69 -31.85
CA GLN A 142 -8.24 -0.33 -32.98
C GLN A 142 -9.22 0.78 -32.61
N ALA A 143 -9.78 0.77 -31.40
CA ALA A 143 -10.65 1.84 -30.91
C ALA A 143 -9.95 3.21 -30.93
N TYR A 144 -8.68 3.28 -30.53
CA TYR A 144 -7.89 4.53 -30.61
C TYR A 144 -7.74 5.03 -32.05
N ARG A 145 -7.44 4.15 -33.01
CA ARG A 145 -7.31 4.51 -34.43
C ARG A 145 -8.64 5.02 -35.01
N LEU A 146 -9.75 4.36 -34.66
CA LEU A 146 -11.08 4.76 -35.10
C LEU A 146 -11.54 6.07 -34.46
N LEU A 147 -11.10 6.34 -33.23
CA LEU A 147 -11.35 7.62 -32.58
C LEU A 147 -10.61 8.76 -33.28
N GLU A 148 -9.38 8.53 -33.75
CA GLU A 148 -8.60 9.49 -34.54
C GLU A 148 -9.23 9.74 -35.92
N SER A 149 -9.85 8.74 -36.53
CA SER A 149 -10.58 8.88 -37.80
C SER A 149 -12.01 9.43 -37.66
N GLY A 150 -12.45 9.78 -36.45
CA GLY A 150 -13.78 10.37 -36.19
C GLY A 150 -14.93 9.36 -36.04
N GLN A 151 -14.67 8.05 -36.10
CA GLN A 151 -15.67 6.99 -35.92
C GLN A 151 -15.93 6.70 -34.44
N VAL A 152 -16.53 7.66 -33.73
CA VAL A 152 -16.69 7.64 -32.27
C VAL A 152 -17.55 6.45 -31.79
N GLN A 153 -18.63 6.11 -32.48
CA GLN A 153 -19.54 5.03 -32.05
C GLN A 153 -18.89 3.66 -32.16
N THR A 154 -18.23 3.36 -33.29
CA THR A 154 -17.48 2.11 -33.46
C THR A 154 -16.33 2.00 -32.46
N ALA A 155 -15.63 3.11 -32.19
CA ALA A 155 -14.60 3.15 -31.17
C ALA A 155 -15.15 2.88 -29.76
N ARG A 156 -16.35 3.40 -29.43
CA ARG A 156 -17.02 3.14 -28.15
C ARG A 156 -17.40 1.66 -28.04
N LEU A 157 -17.98 1.09 -29.09
CA LEU A 157 -18.34 -0.32 -29.13
C LEU A 157 -17.13 -1.23 -28.87
N LEU A 158 -16.00 -0.99 -29.53
CA LEU A 158 -14.77 -1.76 -29.29
C LEU A 158 -14.24 -1.60 -27.86
N ALA A 159 -14.37 -0.41 -27.27
CA ALA A 159 -13.95 -0.16 -25.89
C ALA A 159 -14.86 -0.86 -24.87
N GLU A 160 -16.17 -0.91 -25.11
CA GLU A 160 -17.13 -1.66 -24.30
C GLU A 160 -16.92 -3.17 -24.44
N SER A 161 -16.74 -3.67 -25.66
CA SER A 161 -16.41 -5.08 -25.90
C SER A 161 -15.07 -5.48 -25.29
N ALA A 162 -14.10 -4.57 -25.21
CA ALA A 162 -12.85 -4.82 -24.47
C ALA A 162 -13.10 -5.04 -22.96
N LEU A 163 -14.08 -4.35 -22.37
CA LEU A 163 -14.49 -4.59 -20.98
C LEU A 163 -15.26 -5.91 -20.80
N ASN A 164 -16.03 -6.34 -21.80
CA ASN A 164 -16.66 -7.66 -21.77
C ASN A 164 -15.60 -8.77 -21.73
N LEU A 165 -14.52 -8.63 -22.50
CA LEU A 165 -13.40 -9.59 -22.49
C LEU A 165 -12.57 -9.50 -21.20
N ALA A 166 -12.36 -8.30 -20.67
CA ALA A 166 -11.53 -8.06 -19.50
C ALA A 166 -12.10 -6.91 -18.63
N PRO A 167 -12.99 -7.20 -17.66
CA PRO A 167 -13.66 -6.18 -16.84
C PRO A 167 -12.70 -5.31 -16.01
N ASP A 168 -11.59 -5.91 -15.57
CA ASP A 168 -10.53 -5.27 -14.79
C ASP A 168 -9.50 -4.53 -15.68
N PHE A 169 -9.76 -4.36 -16.97
CA PHE A 169 -8.80 -3.75 -17.88
C PHE A 169 -8.83 -2.23 -17.79
N ALA A 170 -8.02 -1.68 -16.88
CA ALA A 170 -7.93 -0.24 -16.61
C ALA A 170 -7.80 0.67 -17.85
N PRO A 171 -7.04 0.33 -18.92
CA PRO A 171 -6.95 1.17 -20.11
C PRO A 171 -8.28 1.39 -20.84
N ALA A 172 -9.21 0.42 -20.80
CA ALA A 172 -10.51 0.54 -21.46
C ALA A 172 -11.41 1.55 -20.73
N HIS A 173 -11.46 1.46 -19.39
CA HIS A 173 -12.13 2.46 -18.56
C HIS A 173 -11.58 3.87 -18.78
N ARG A 174 -10.26 4.01 -18.94
CA ARG A 174 -9.64 5.30 -19.24
C ARG A 174 -10.07 5.88 -20.59
N LEU A 175 -10.18 5.04 -21.63
CA LEU A 175 -10.66 5.46 -22.94
C LEU A 175 -12.12 5.91 -22.87
N LEU A 176 -12.97 5.13 -22.21
CA LEU A 176 -14.38 5.48 -22.03
C LEU A 176 -14.57 6.76 -21.22
N ALA A 177 -13.79 6.97 -20.15
CA ALA A 177 -13.78 8.23 -19.40
C ALA A 177 -13.40 9.43 -20.30
N ARG A 178 -12.39 9.27 -21.16
CA ARG A 178 -11.98 10.30 -22.11
C ARG A 178 -13.08 10.61 -23.14
N MET A 179 -13.78 9.59 -23.63
CA MET A 179 -14.89 9.78 -24.57
C MET A 179 -16.10 10.44 -23.90
N ALA A 180 -16.44 10.03 -22.67
CA ALA A 180 -17.51 10.63 -21.87
C ALA A 180 -17.23 12.11 -21.58
N SER A 181 -15.99 12.48 -21.25
CA SER A 181 -15.61 13.87 -20.95
C SER A 181 -15.79 14.85 -22.12
N ARG A 182 -15.93 14.35 -23.34
CA ARG A 182 -16.14 15.15 -24.56
C ARG A 182 -17.63 15.35 -24.90
N GLN A 183 -18.55 14.73 -24.16
CA GLN A 183 -19.99 14.86 -24.40
C GLN A 183 -20.56 16.04 -23.59
N PRO A 184 -21.53 16.82 -24.14
CA PRO A 184 -22.02 18.04 -23.50
C PRO A 184 -23.01 17.81 -22.33
N GLU A 185 -23.70 16.67 -22.27
CA GLU A 185 -24.71 16.38 -21.23
C GLU A 185 -24.34 15.10 -20.44
N GLY A 186 -24.49 15.11 -19.11
CA GLY A 186 -24.24 13.93 -18.26
C GLY A 186 -22.76 13.52 -18.06
N ALA A 187 -21.83 14.16 -18.78
CA ALA A 187 -20.41 13.77 -18.87
C ALA A 187 -19.68 13.66 -17.53
N PHE A 188 -20.04 14.44 -16.52
CA PHE A 188 -19.33 14.41 -15.24
C PHE A 188 -19.50 13.06 -14.51
N LEU A 189 -20.74 12.56 -14.41
CA LEU A 189 -21.01 11.32 -13.67
C LEU A 189 -20.38 10.10 -14.37
N ASP A 190 -20.50 10.02 -15.68
CA ASP A 190 -19.93 8.92 -16.46
C ASP A 190 -18.39 8.97 -16.48
N THR A 191 -17.81 10.16 -16.66
CA THR A 191 -16.35 10.35 -16.55
C THR A 191 -15.86 9.97 -15.16
N PHE A 192 -16.58 10.38 -14.11
CA PHE A 192 -16.24 10.04 -12.72
C PHE A 192 -16.33 8.54 -12.47
N ARG A 193 -17.43 7.88 -12.92
CA ARG A 193 -17.63 6.43 -12.78
C ARG A 193 -16.53 5.64 -13.47
N HIS A 194 -16.23 5.92 -14.73
CA HIS A 194 -15.16 5.23 -15.46
C HIS A 194 -13.77 5.53 -14.88
N THR A 195 -13.53 6.76 -14.41
CA THR A 195 -12.29 7.10 -13.71
C THR A 195 -12.15 6.27 -12.43
N LEU A 196 -13.20 6.22 -11.60
CA LEU A 196 -13.20 5.41 -10.38
C LEU A 196 -13.01 3.92 -10.68
N ALA A 197 -13.67 3.40 -11.72
CA ALA A 197 -13.49 2.02 -12.17
C ALA A 197 -12.05 1.73 -12.63
N CYS A 198 -11.43 2.65 -13.38
CA CYS A 198 -10.02 2.56 -13.76
C CYS A 198 -9.10 2.50 -12.53
N TRP A 199 -9.34 3.36 -11.53
CA TRP A 199 -8.58 3.36 -10.29
C TRP A 199 -8.79 2.08 -9.49
N LYS A 200 -10.02 1.60 -9.37
CA LYS A 200 -10.36 0.34 -8.69
C LYS A 200 -9.66 -0.85 -9.38
N ALA A 201 -9.76 -0.95 -10.70
CA ALA A 201 -9.10 -1.98 -11.50
C ALA A 201 -7.57 -1.99 -11.31
N GLN A 202 -6.95 -0.81 -11.30
CA GLN A 202 -5.52 -0.68 -11.05
C GLN A 202 -5.14 -1.00 -9.60
N ALA A 203 -5.94 -0.53 -8.63
CA ALA A 203 -5.67 -0.73 -7.21
C ALA A 203 -5.82 -2.19 -6.79
N LEU A 204 -6.67 -2.97 -7.46
CA LEU A 204 -6.87 -4.41 -7.22
C LEU A 204 -5.90 -5.30 -8.01
N ASP A 205 -5.05 -4.72 -8.86
CA ASP A 205 -4.08 -5.49 -9.62
C ASP A 205 -2.90 -5.95 -8.76
N PHE A 206 -2.70 -7.27 -8.65
CA PHE A 206 -1.64 -7.86 -7.83
C PHE A 206 -0.26 -7.37 -8.24
N ASN A 207 0.07 -7.35 -9.54
CA ASN A 207 1.39 -6.93 -10.01
C ASN A 207 1.66 -5.47 -9.67
N TRP A 208 0.66 -4.61 -9.84
CA TRP A 208 0.75 -3.21 -9.43
C TRP A 208 0.94 -3.07 -7.92
N GLN A 209 0.12 -3.74 -7.10
CA GLN A 209 0.24 -3.67 -5.64
C GLN A 209 1.58 -4.24 -5.15
N TYR A 210 1.99 -5.39 -5.66
CA TYR A 210 3.21 -6.09 -5.31
C TYR A 210 4.45 -5.22 -5.57
N ARG A 211 4.57 -4.64 -6.77
CA ARG A 211 5.66 -3.73 -7.11
C ARG A 211 5.59 -2.44 -6.30
N THR A 212 4.40 -1.89 -6.11
CA THR A 212 4.19 -0.63 -5.37
C THR A 212 4.60 -0.77 -3.91
N ALA A 213 4.23 -1.87 -3.25
CA ALA A 213 4.60 -2.17 -1.88
C ALA A 213 6.13 -2.16 -1.69
N GLY A 214 6.87 -2.82 -2.58
CA GLY A 214 8.34 -2.84 -2.57
C GLY A 214 8.97 -1.47 -2.66
N LYS A 215 8.48 -0.66 -3.60
CA LYS A 215 8.96 0.71 -3.78
C LYS A 215 8.70 1.56 -2.55
N LEU A 216 7.49 1.50 -1.98
CA LEU A 216 7.16 2.28 -0.78
C LEU A 216 8.03 1.87 0.41
N LEU A 217 8.24 0.57 0.62
CA LEU A 217 9.12 0.06 1.68
C LEU A 217 10.56 0.52 1.48
N LEU A 218 11.10 0.43 0.25
CA LEU A 218 12.46 0.87 -0.05
C LEU A 218 12.62 2.38 0.12
N LEU A 219 11.66 3.18 -0.36
CA LEU A 219 11.71 4.64 -0.24
C LEU A 219 11.55 5.10 1.21
N LEU A 220 10.70 4.44 1.98
CA LEU A 220 10.57 4.66 3.42
C LEU A 220 11.90 4.34 4.11
N PHE A 221 12.49 3.18 3.81
CA PHE A 221 13.79 2.79 4.35
C PHE A 221 14.90 3.80 3.97
N ALA A 222 14.96 4.21 2.70
CA ALA A 222 15.92 5.21 2.23
C ALA A 222 15.73 6.59 2.88
N GLY A 223 14.48 7.00 3.10
CA GLY A 223 14.15 8.25 3.81
C GLY A 223 14.59 8.21 5.27
N LEU A 224 14.31 7.11 5.97
CA LEU A 224 14.75 6.90 7.35
C LEU A 224 16.28 6.80 7.47
N TYR A 225 16.93 6.14 6.50
CA TYR A 225 18.39 6.10 6.40
C TYR A 225 18.98 7.50 6.18
N GLY A 226 18.41 8.29 5.27
CA GLY A 226 18.81 9.66 5.03
C GLY A 226 18.66 10.55 6.28
N LEU A 227 17.57 10.38 7.05
CA LEU A 227 17.37 11.09 8.32
C LEU A 227 18.44 10.72 9.37
N LEU A 228 18.79 9.44 9.46
CA LEU A 228 19.88 9.01 10.34
C LEU A 228 21.22 9.59 9.88
N LEU A 229 21.54 9.55 8.59
CA LEU A 229 22.76 10.16 8.06
C LEU A 229 22.82 11.68 8.32
N PHE A 230 21.70 12.39 8.21
CA PHE A 230 21.60 13.81 8.52
C PHE A 230 21.87 14.11 10.00
N GLN A 231 21.49 13.19 10.90
CA GLN A 231 21.68 13.37 12.33
C GLN A 231 23.15 13.48 12.72
N GLY A 232 24.06 12.76 12.06
CA GLY A 232 25.50 12.80 12.36
C GLY A 232 26.09 14.21 12.26
N PRO A 233 26.06 14.85 11.07
CA PRO A 233 26.49 16.23 10.89
C PRO A 233 25.75 17.20 11.80
N TYR A 234 24.44 17.02 12.02
CA TYR A 234 23.66 17.86 12.92
C TYR A 234 24.19 17.81 14.36
N VAL A 235 24.43 16.62 14.91
CA VAL A 235 24.95 16.42 16.27
C VAL A 235 26.38 16.95 16.38
N LEU A 236 27.23 16.70 15.37
CA LEU A 236 28.60 17.19 15.33
C LEU A 236 28.65 18.73 15.35
N LEU A 237 27.89 19.40 14.47
CA LEU A 237 27.86 20.86 14.39
C LEU A 237 27.24 21.50 15.64
N ARG A 238 26.21 20.86 16.21
CA ARG A 238 25.48 21.40 17.37
C ARG A 238 26.22 21.18 18.70
N TYR A 239 26.80 20.00 18.90
CA TYR A 239 27.36 19.55 20.19
C TYR A 239 28.88 19.40 20.21
N GLY A 240 29.53 19.25 19.05
CA GLY A 240 30.98 19.18 18.94
C GLY A 240 31.72 20.32 19.66
N PRO A 241 31.35 21.60 19.47
CA PRO A 241 31.99 22.72 20.18
C PRO A 241 31.90 22.64 21.70
N LEU A 242 30.83 22.03 22.25
CA LEU A 242 30.69 21.84 23.70
C LEU A 242 31.67 20.79 24.22
N ALA A 243 31.83 19.70 23.49
CA ALA A 243 32.79 18.64 23.81
C ALA A 243 34.22 19.16 23.74
N VAL A 244 34.57 19.89 22.68
CA VAL A 244 35.90 20.52 22.51
C VAL A 244 36.20 21.49 23.66
N HIS A 245 35.24 22.36 24.01
CA HIS A 245 35.43 23.30 25.13
C HIS A 245 35.64 22.55 26.45
N ARG A 246 34.85 21.52 26.75
CA ARG A 246 35.02 20.74 27.99
C ARG A 246 36.36 20.03 28.08
N LEU A 247 36.82 19.44 26.98
CA LEU A 247 38.12 18.76 26.93
C LEU A 247 39.27 19.74 27.10
N ARG A 248 39.16 20.92 26.48
CA ARG A 248 40.14 22.00 26.64
C ARG A 248 40.31 22.41 28.10
N GLU A 249 39.21 22.67 28.79
CA GLU A 249 39.24 23.10 30.20
C GLU A 249 39.71 21.97 31.13
N ARG A 250 39.36 20.70 30.83
CA ARG A 250 39.79 19.55 31.64
C ARG A 250 41.29 19.27 31.53
N PHE A 251 41.88 19.41 30.34
CA PHE A 251 43.28 19.07 30.06
C PHE A 251 44.21 20.30 30.01
N GLY A 252 43.71 21.51 30.25
CA GLY A 252 44.53 22.73 30.24
C GLY A 252 45.17 23.03 28.88
N LEU A 253 44.54 22.62 27.78
CA LEU A 253 45.10 22.77 26.43
C LEU A 253 45.24 24.27 26.07
N GLY A 254 46.48 24.71 25.86
CA GLY A 254 46.82 26.08 25.44
C GLY A 254 46.26 26.46 24.06
N ARG A 255 46.61 27.66 23.55
CA ARG A 255 46.08 28.17 22.27
C ARG A 255 46.34 27.24 21.07
N ALA A 256 47.50 26.58 21.03
CA ALA A 256 47.84 25.61 19.98
C ALA A 256 46.94 24.35 20.03
N GLY A 257 46.69 23.81 21.23
CA GLY A 257 45.77 22.69 21.44
C GLY A 257 44.32 23.01 21.07
N ALA A 258 43.91 24.28 21.23
CA ALA A 258 42.57 24.74 20.83
C ALA A 258 42.35 24.73 19.30
N LEU A 259 43.41 24.87 18.50
CA LEU A 259 43.36 24.80 17.04
C LEU A 259 43.59 23.37 16.51
N LEU A 260 44.50 22.60 17.12
CA LEU A 260 44.83 21.24 16.71
C LEU A 260 43.73 20.23 17.02
N PHE A 261 43.08 20.32 18.17
CA PHE A 261 42.07 19.35 18.59
C PHE A 261 40.87 19.19 17.63
N PRO A 262 40.22 20.26 17.13
CA PRO A 262 39.14 20.12 16.16
C PRO A 262 39.62 19.53 14.82
N ILE A 263 40.87 19.77 14.43
CA ILE A 263 41.47 19.18 13.22
C ILE A 263 41.65 17.67 13.40
N VAL A 264 42.20 17.24 14.54
CA VAL A 264 42.35 15.82 14.88
C VAL A 264 40.99 15.12 14.95
N ALA A 265 39.99 15.75 15.56
CA ALA A 265 38.63 15.21 15.62
C ALA A 265 37.99 15.11 14.23
N LEU A 266 38.22 16.09 13.34
CA LEU A 266 37.75 16.06 11.96
C LEU A 266 38.43 14.93 11.16
N LEU A 267 39.75 14.79 11.27
CA LEU A 267 40.50 13.71 10.64
C LEU A 267 40.06 12.34 11.15
N ALA A 268 39.80 12.20 12.46
CA ALA A 268 39.25 10.97 13.03
C ALA A 268 37.84 10.66 12.50
N CYS A 269 36.97 11.66 12.32
CA CYS A 269 35.65 11.47 11.72
C CYS A 269 35.74 11.07 10.24
N LEU A 270 36.66 11.69 9.49
CA LEU A 270 36.92 11.34 8.08
C LEU A 270 37.50 9.92 7.97
N GLY A 271 38.42 9.55 8.86
CA GLY A 271 38.97 8.20 8.96
C GLY A 271 37.87 7.17 9.29
N ALA A 272 37.00 7.45 10.26
CA ALA A 272 35.87 6.58 10.59
C ALA A 272 34.87 6.44 9.43
N LEU A 273 34.59 7.54 8.72
CA LEU A 273 33.72 7.55 7.54
C LEU A 273 34.25 6.65 6.44
N VAL A 274 35.56 6.71 6.19
CA VAL A 274 36.22 5.85 5.20
C VAL A 274 36.29 4.41 5.69
N LEU A 275 36.69 4.14 6.94
CA LEU A 275 36.98 2.78 7.44
C LEU A 275 35.72 1.96 7.72
N VAL A 276 34.73 2.54 8.39
CA VAL A 276 33.55 1.81 8.91
C VAL A 276 32.27 2.23 8.19
N GLY A 277 32.30 3.33 7.43
CA GLY A 277 31.18 3.82 6.64
C GLY A 277 30.35 4.90 7.36
N PRO A 278 29.43 5.54 6.62
CA PRO A 278 28.71 6.73 7.08
C PRO A 278 27.75 6.43 8.24
N LEU A 279 27.06 5.30 8.20
CA LEU A 279 26.16 4.88 9.26
C LEU A 279 26.87 4.79 10.62
N TRP A 280 27.91 3.97 10.71
CA TRP A 280 28.60 3.70 11.97
C TRP A 280 29.32 4.93 12.50
N THR A 281 29.76 5.81 11.60
CA THR A 281 30.27 7.14 11.96
C THR A 281 29.20 7.97 12.67
N VAL A 282 27.95 7.98 12.17
CA VAL A 282 26.83 8.65 12.85
C VAL A 282 26.56 8.03 14.22
N VAL A 283 26.55 6.69 14.31
CA VAL A 283 26.32 5.99 15.59
C VAL A 283 27.39 6.34 16.61
N GLY A 284 28.66 6.32 16.21
CA GLY A 284 29.80 6.72 17.05
C GLY A 284 29.70 8.19 17.51
N LEU A 285 29.38 9.11 16.59
CA LEU A 285 29.17 10.52 16.92
C LEU A 285 28.05 10.69 17.95
N ASN A 286 26.94 9.96 17.82
CA ASN A 286 25.85 10.01 18.77
C ASN A 286 26.25 9.40 20.12
N LEU A 287 26.98 8.28 20.16
CA LEU A 287 27.48 7.72 21.42
C LEU A 287 28.39 8.71 22.17
N CYS A 288 29.30 9.38 21.46
CA CYS A 288 30.24 10.33 22.04
C CYS A 288 29.60 11.67 22.46
N LEU A 289 28.76 12.24 21.59
CA LEU A 289 28.19 13.59 21.78
C LEU A 289 26.77 13.58 22.35
N GLY A 290 26.09 12.43 22.34
CA GLY A 290 24.71 12.26 22.80
C GLY A 290 24.49 12.56 24.27
N VAL A 291 25.55 12.54 25.09
CA VAL A 291 25.50 13.01 26.49
C VAL A 291 25.01 14.46 26.58
N TYR A 292 25.40 15.31 25.62
CA TYR A 292 24.99 16.71 25.54
C TYR A 292 23.63 16.93 24.85
N ALA A 293 23.11 15.90 24.18
CA ALA A 293 21.85 15.98 23.45
C ALA A 293 20.66 16.12 24.42
N ARG A 294 19.54 16.64 23.90
CA ARG A 294 18.31 16.75 24.68
C ARG A 294 17.61 15.41 24.83
N ARG A 295 16.77 15.26 25.87
CA ARG A 295 15.99 14.02 26.10
C ARG A 295 15.23 13.56 24.84
N TRP A 296 14.61 14.48 24.11
CA TRP A 296 13.87 14.11 22.90
C TRP A 296 14.78 13.72 21.73
N GLU A 297 15.96 14.35 21.58
CA GLU A 297 16.93 13.99 20.53
C GLU A 297 17.55 12.61 20.79
N LYS A 298 17.75 12.28 22.07
CA LYS A 298 18.16 10.94 22.52
C LYS A 298 17.12 9.88 22.13
N ILE A 299 15.85 10.15 22.41
CA ILE A 299 14.73 9.26 22.03
C ILE A 299 14.64 9.14 20.50
N PHE A 300 14.78 10.26 19.79
CA PHE A 300 14.74 10.29 18.33
C PHE A 300 15.86 9.45 17.70
N PHE A 301 17.08 9.52 18.22
CA PHE A 301 18.18 8.65 17.80
C PHE A 301 17.84 7.17 17.97
N LEU A 302 17.29 6.79 19.12
CA LEU A 302 16.91 5.40 19.42
C LEU A 302 15.80 4.89 18.48
N LEU A 303 14.83 5.75 18.15
CA LEU A 303 13.79 5.43 17.17
C LEU A 303 14.37 5.21 15.76
N LEU A 304 15.35 6.01 15.34
CA LEU A 304 16.03 5.79 14.05
C LEU A 304 16.91 4.54 14.08
N LEU A 305 17.57 4.24 15.20
CA LEU A 305 18.32 3.00 15.40
C LEU A 305 17.42 1.76 15.40
N SER A 306 16.20 1.83 15.95
CA SER A 306 15.29 0.67 15.93
C SER A 306 14.92 0.27 14.51
N VAL A 307 14.80 1.22 13.58
CA VAL A 307 14.61 0.91 12.15
C VAL A 307 15.76 0.05 11.62
N TRP A 308 16.99 0.30 12.08
CA TRP A 308 18.19 -0.45 11.71
C TRP A 308 18.28 -1.82 12.37
N ILE A 309 17.80 -1.95 13.60
CA ILE A 309 17.64 -3.27 14.25
C ILE A 309 16.77 -4.16 13.37
N PHE A 310 15.69 -3.61 12.78
CA PHE A 310 14.77 -4.36 11.92
C PHE A 310 15.16 -4.40 10.43
N ALA A 311 16.26 -3.74 10.02
CA ALA A 311 16.72 -3.76 8.63
C ALA A 311 16.95 -5.17 8.03
N PRO A 312 17.43 -6.19 8.79
CA PRO A 312 17.58 -7.57 8.27
C PRO A 312 16.28 -8.21 7.79
N TRP A 313 15.11 -7.69 8.20
CA TRP A 313 13.79 -8.15 7.76
C TRP A 313 13.19 -7.21 6.72
N ILE A 314 13.31 -5.90 6.94
CA ILE A 314 12.72 -4.87 6.08
C ILE A 314 13.37 -4.86 4.69
N VAL A 315 14.70 -4.91 4.61
CA VAL A 315 15.40 -4.78 3.32
C VAL A 315 15.14 -6.00 2.43
N PRO A 316 15.30 -7.25 2.89
CA PRO A 316 14.94 -8.40 2.05
C PRO A 316 13.47 -8.43 1.63
N ALA A 317 12.55 -8.01 2.51
CA ALA A 317 11.14 -7.88 2.15
C ALA A 317 10.94 -6.84 1.03
N ALA A 318 11.49 -5.64 1.19
CA ALA A 318 11.41 -4.58 0.18
C ALA A 318 12.00 -5.01 -1.17
N VAL A 319 13.13 -5.73 -1.14
CA VAL A 319 13.83 -6.18 -2.35
C VAL A 319 13.08 -7.29 -3.08
N ARG A 320 12.40 -8.17 -2.36
CA ARG A 320 11.55 -9.21 -2.95
C ARG A 320 10.51 -8.64 -3.92
N HIS A 321 9.97 -7.48 -3.55
CA HIS A 321 8.94 -6.77 -4.30
C HIS A 321 9.48 -5.93 -5.48
N LEU A 322 10.80 -5.74 -5.58
CA LEU A 322 11.44 -5.05 -6.71
C LEU A 322 11.66 -5.97 -7.91
N SER A 323 11.68 -7.29 -7.68
CA SER A 323 11.75 -8.30 -8.73
C SER A 323 10.37 -8.75 -9.22
N LEU A 324 10.34 -9.53 -10.31
CA LEU A 324 9.16 -10.26 -10.74
C LEU A 324 8.58 -11.08 -9.55
N PRO A 325 7.25 -11.24 -9.48
CA PRO A 325 6.64 -12.10 -8.47
C PRO A 325 7.21 -13.52 -8.58
N PRO A 326 7.31 -14.27 -7.46
CA PRO A 326 7.72 -15.66 -7.49
C PRO A 326 6.86 -16.47 -8.46
N ASP A 327 7.44 -17.51 -9.07
CA ASP A 327 6.80 -18.30 -10.12
C ASP A 327 5.40 -18.81 -9.73
N GLY A 328 5.21 -19.29 -8.50
CA GLY A 328 3.89 -19.73 -8.00
C GLY A 328 2.86 -18.60 -7.91
N ALA A 329 3.26 -17.42 -7.42
CA ALA A 329 2.38 -16.26 -7.36
C ALA A 329 2.09 -15.70 -8.76
N ALA A 330 3.06 -15.76 -9.68
CA ALA A 330 2.87 -15.37 -11.08
C ALA A 330 1.85 -16.28 -11.77
N ALA A 331 1.92 -17.60 -11.54
CA ALA A 331 0.97 -18.57 -12.08
C ALA A 331 -0.45 -18.37 -11.52
N LEU A 332 -0.59 -18.20 -10.21
CA LEU A 332 -1.87 -17.89 -9.56
C LEU A 332 -2.49 -16.60 -10.10
N TYR A 333 -1.68 -15.55 -10.23
CA TYR A 333 -2.11 -14.29 -10.84
C TYR A 333 -2.55 -14.46 -12.29
N ALA A 334 -1.80 -15.22 -13.11
CA ALA A 334 -2.16 -15.47 -14.50
C ALA A 334 -3.49 -16.23 -14.63
N LEU A 335 -3.74 -17.19 -13.72
CA LEU A 335 -5.01 -17.91 -13.63
C LEU A 335 -6.18 -16.98 -13.27
N GLU A 336 -5.98 -16.06 -12.32
CA GLU A 336 -6.96 -15.08 -11.86
C GLU A 336 -7.26 -14.01 -12.93
N LYS A 337 -6.27 -13.56 -13.68
CA LYS A 337 -6.46 -12.56 -14.75
C LYS A 337 -6.79 -13.14 -16.12
N GLY A 338 -6.67 -14.46 -16.26
CA GLY A 338 -6.86 -15.18 -17.52
C GLY A 338 -5.78 -14.90 -18.56
N GLU A 339 -4.59 -14.50 -18.12
CA GLU A 339 -3.39 -14.34 -18.95
C GLU A 339 -2.62 -15.67 -19.06
N TRP A 340 -3.32 -16.75 -19.42
CA TRP A 340 -2.67 -18.07 -19.50
C TRP A 340 -1.93 -18.25 -20.83
N ASP A 341 -0.60 -18.14 -20.77
CA ASP A 341 0.30 -18.23 -21.90
C ASP A 341 1.51 -19.14 -21.63
N ARG A 342 2.45 -19.22 -22.58
CA ARG A 342 3.69 -19.99 -22.43
C ARG A 342 4.53 -19.59 -21.22
N ALA A 343 4.57 -18.29 -20.87
CA ALA A 343 5.33 -17.82 -19.72
C ALA A 343 4.67 -18.22 -18.40
N ALA A 344 3.33 -18.12 -18.30
CA ALA A 344 2.55 -18.58 -17.16
C ALA A 344 2.66 -20.10 -16.97
N ASP A 345 2.56 -20.88 -18.05
CA ASP A 345 2.74 -22.34 -18.02
C ASP A 345 4.16 -22.71 -17.56
N SER A 346 5.17 -22.01 -18.08
CA SER A 346 6.56 -22.21 -17.65
C SER A 346 6.78 -21.84 -16.18
N ALA A 347 6.13 -20.78 -15.69
CA ALA A 347 6.19 -20.38 -14.29
C ALA A 347 5.52 -21.43 -13.39
N LEU A 348 4.34 -21.92 -13.76
CA LEU A 348 3.66 -22.98 -13.03
C LEU A 348 4.51 -24.25 -12.93
N ASN A 349 5.12 -24.68 -14.04
CA ASN A 349 5.98 -25.87 -14.05
C ASN A 349 7.21 -25.71 -13.15
N ARG A 350 7.85 -24.54 -13.13
CA ARG A 350 8.95 -24.25 -12.18
C ARG A 350 8.45 -24.17 -10.73
N ALA A 351 7.24 -23.67 -10.52
CA ALA A 351 6.62 -23.61 -9.20
C ALA A 351 6.33 -25.03 -8.66
N LEU A 352 5.78 -25.92 -9.49
CA LEU A 352 5.57 -27.34 -9.16
C LEU A 352 6.91 -28.06 -8.88
N ALA A 353 7.95 -27.80 -9.67
CA ALA A 353 9.27 -28.40 -9.46
C ALA A 353 9.94 -27.93 -8.15
N SER A 354 9.75 -26.67 -7.77
CA SER A 354 10.37 -26.10 -6.56
C SER A 354 9.56 -26.35 -5.28
N GLN A 355 8.23 -26.48 -5.39
CA GLN A 355 7.30 -26.65 -4.27
C GLN A 355 6.22 -27.69 -4.62
N PRO A 356 6.58 -28.97 -4.76
CA PRO A 356 5.67 -30.02 -5.22
C PRO A 356 4.50 -30.29 -4.26
N GLU A 357 4.63 -29.90 -2.98
CA GLU A 357 3.61 -30.09 -1.94
C GLU A 357 2.89 -28.79 -1.57
N SER A 358 2.91 -27.79 -2.46
CA SER A 358 2.15 -26.57 -2.26
C SER A 358 0.71 -26.75 -2.74
N VAL A 359 -0.24 -26.70 -1.80
CA VAL A 359 -1.68 -26.80 -2.05
C VAL A 359 -2.14 -25.78 -3.11
N ASP A 360 -1.68 -24.53 -2.99
CA ASP A 360 -2.09 -23.45 -3.90
C ASP A 360 -1.59 -23.68 -5.33
N ILE A 361 -0.38 -24.22 -5.49
CA ILE A 361 0.23 -24.50 -6.80
C ILE A 361 -0.44 -25.71 -7.45
N LEU A 362 -0.67 -26.79 -6.70
CA LEU A 362 -1.40 -27.97 -7.18
C LEU A 362 -2.83 -27.62 -7.59
N TRP A 363 -3.50 -26.78 -6.79
CA TRP A 363 -4.84 -26.28 -7.12
C TRP A 363 -4.85 -25.44 -8.39
N ALA A 364 -3.88 -24.53 -8.55
CA ALA A 364 -3.75 -23.73 -9.76
C ALA A 364 -3.53 -24.62 -11.00
N ALA A 365 -2.65 -25.62 -10.90
CA ALA A 365 -2.39 -26.58 -11.96
C ALA A 365 -3.66 -27.32 -12.38
N ALA A 366 -4.41 -27.86 -11.40
CA ALA A 366 -5.63 -28.59 -11.68
C ALA A 366 -6.69 -27.74 -12.39
N LEU A 367 -6.85 -26.46 -12.02
CA LEU A 367 -7.81 -25.58 -12.69
C LEU A 367 -7.40 -25.25 -14.12
N VAL A 368 -6.10 -25.04 -14.38
CA VAL A 368 -5.59 -24.84 -15.74
C VAL A 368 -5.83 -26.08 -16.59
N GLU A 369 -5.48 -27.25 -16.06
CA GLU A 369 -5.64 -28.54 -16.72
C GLU A 369 -7.12 -28.81 -17.02
N LYS A 370 -8.01 -28.58 -16.06
CA LYS A 370 -9.47 -28.65 -16.27
C LYS A 370 -9.92 -27.73 -17.40
N ARG A 371 -9.51 -26.45 -17.37
CA ARG A 371 -9.89 -25.45 -18.39
C ARG A 371 -9.39 -25.77 -19.79
N THR A 372 -8.29 -26.51 -19.88
CA THR A 372 -7.64 -26.90 -21.15
C THR A 372 -7.95 -28.35 -21.55
N GLY A 373 -8.86 -29.02 -20.86
CA GLY A 373 -9.36 -30.37 -21.19
C GLY A 373 -8.52 -31.55 -20.68
N ARG A 374 -7.47 -31.30 -19.90
CA ARG A 374 -6.63 -32.32 -19.25
C ARG A 374 -7.23 -32.80 -17.93
N TYR A 375 -8.40 -33.43 -18.00
CA TYR A 375 -9.20 -33.75 -16.81
C TYR A 375 -8.57 -34.79 -15.87
N ARG A 376 -7.81 -35.75 -16.41
CA ARG A 376 -7.17 -36.81 -15.60
C ARG A 376 -6.05 -36.25 -14.73
N GLU A 377 -5.21 -35.41 -15.32
CA GLU A 377 -4.14 -34.68 -14.64
C GLU A 377 -4.72 -33.74 -13.58
N ALA A 378 -5.81 -33.04 -13.93
CA ALA A 378 -6.51 -32.17 -12.99
C ALA A 378 -7.05 -32.93 -11.77
N GLU A 379 -7.64 -34.11 -11.97
CA GLU A 379 -8.13 -34.95 -10.86
C GLU A 379 -6.97 -35.39 -9.96
N ALA A 380 -5.84 -35.81 -10.55
CA ALA A 380 -4.66 -36.25 -9.80
C ALA A 380 -4.10 -35.11 -8.92
N HIS A 381 -3.96 -33.90 -9.47
CA HIS A 381 -3.49 -32.74 -8.72
C HIS A 381 -4.46 -32.31 -7.61
N LEU A 382 -5.79 -32.36 -7.85
CA LEU A 382 -6.78 -32.05 -6.81
C LEU A 382 -6.77 -33.07 -5.68
N ARG A 383 -6.67 -34.36 -5.98
CA ARG A 383 -6.53 -35.41 -4.96
C ARG A 383 -5.27 -35.19 -4.13
N ARG A 384 -4.13 -34.92 -4.78
CA ARG A 384 -2.88 -34.62 -4.07
C ARG A 384 -2.99 -33.36 -3.20
N ALA A 385 -3.69 -32.33 -3.67
CA ALA A 385 -3.92 -31.12 -2.87
C ALA A 385 -4.83 -31.40 -1.66
N LEU A 386 -5.84 -32.27 -1.81
CA LEU A 386 -6.71 -32.71 -0.72
C LEU A 386 -6.01 -33.63 0.29
N ASP A 387 -5.02 -34.42 -0.14
CA ASP A 387 -4.18 -35.20 0.80
C ASP A 387 -3.39 -34.28 1.74
N LEU A 388 -3.08 -33.05 1.30
CA LEU A 388 -2.34 -32.03 2.05
C LEU A 388 -3.26 -31.11 2.86
N ASP A 389 -4.46 -30.82 2.36
CA ASP A 389 -5.47 -29.96 2.99
C ASP A 389 -6.90 -30.46 2.69
N ASP A 390 -7.37 -31.41 3.49
CA ASP A 390 -8.68 -32.04 3.35
C ASP A 390 -9.84 -31.14 3.82
N ARG A 391 -9.53 -29.98 4.43
CA ARG A 391 -10.50 -29.00 4.95
C ARG A 391 -10.77 -27.86 3.98
N ASN A 392 -10.14 -27.85 2.81
CA ASN A 392 -10.35 -26.83 1.81
C ASN A 392 -11.59 -27.15 0.97
N GLY A 393 -12.68 -26.44 1.24
CA GLY A 393 -13.96 -26.67 0.57
C GLY A 393 -13.89 -26.40 -0.93
N ALA A 394 -13.03 -25.48 -1.36
CA ALA A 394 -12.88 -25.16 -2.78
C ALA A 394 -12.25 -26.32 -3.59
N LEU A 395 -11.32 -27.07 -3.00
CA LEU A 395 -10.73 -28.25 -3.65
C LEU A 395 -11.77 -29.35 -3.86
N TRP A 396 -12.58 -29.64 -2.82
CA TRP A 396 -13.69 -30.59 -2.91
C TRP A 396 -14.71 -30.21 -3.98
N ASN A 397 -15.07 -28.92 -4.09
CA ASN A 397 -15.96 -28.44 -5.15
C ASN A 397 -15.38 -28.71 -6.55
N ASN A 398 -14.12 -28.36 -6.76
CA ASN A 398 -13.49 -28.52 -8.08
C ASN A 398 -13.26 -30.00 -8.43
N LEU A 399 -13.01 -30.86 -7.44
CA LEU A 399 -12.98 -32.31 -7.63
C LEU A 399 -14.37 -32.81 -8.04
N GLY A 400 -15.43 -32.36 -7.35
CA GLY A 400 -16.82 -32.65 -7.71
C GLY A 400 -17.15 -32.26 -9.15
N ASN A 401 -16.66 -31.10 -9.62
CA ASN A 401 -16.85 -30.68 -11.02
C ASN A 401 -16.24 -31.69 -12.01
N LEU A 402 -15.01 -32.17 -11.75
CA LEU A 402 -14.34 -33.16 -12.60
C LEU A 402 -15.05 -34.52 -12.57
N LEU A 403 -15.45 -34.99 -11.39
CA LEU A 403 -16.19 -36.23 -11.22
C LEU A 403 -17.53 -36.19 -11.95
N ALA A 404 -18.25 -35.07 -11.86
CA ALA A 404 -19.52 -34.86 -12.55
C ALA A 404 -19.36 -34.83 -14.08
N PHE A 405 -18.25 -34.31 -14.60
CA PHE A 405 -17.92 -34.41 -16.03
C PHE A 405 -17.54 -35.81 -16.46
N ALA A 406 -16.88 -36.57 -15.59
CA ALA A 406 -16.53 -37.97 -15.84
C ALA A 406 -17.74 -38.92 -15.74
N GLY A 407 -18.94 -38.42 -15.41
CA GLY A 407 -20.14 -39.22 -15.20
C GLY A 407 -20.21 -39.96 -13.84
N ARG A 408 -19.25 -39.67 -12.94
CA ARG A 408 -19.18 -40.22 -11.58
C ARG A 408 -20.07 -39.41 -10.63
N THR A 409 -21.37 -39.50 -10.88
CA THR A 409 -22.39 -38.58 -10.30
C THR A 409 -22.51 -38.66 -8.78
N GLU A 410 -22.54 -39.86 -8.19
CA GLU A 410 -22.63 -40.01 -6.73
C GLU A 410 -21.38 -39.49 -6.02
N GLU A 411 -20.18 -39.82 -6.52
CA GLU A 411 -18.93 -39.29 -5.97
C GLU A 411 -18.85 -37.76 -6.09
N ALA A 412 -19.43 -37.18 -7.15
CA ALA A 412 -19.52 -35.73 -7.30
C ALA A 412 -20.42 -35.09 -6.23
N LYS A 413 -21.57 -35.71 -5.91
CA LYS A 413 -22.45 -35.24 -4.83
C LYS A 413 -21.74 -35.28 -3.48
N GLU A 414 -21.09 -36.40 -3.17
CA GLU A 414 -20.30 -36.55 -1.95
C GLU A 414 -19.23 -35.46 -1.86
N ALA A 415 -18.52 -35.17 -2.95
CA ALA A 415 -17.53 -34.10 -3.00
C ALA A 415 -18.16 -32.70 -2.77
N TYR A 416 -19.31 -32.39 -3.36
CA TYR A 416 -20.01 -31.13 -3.08
C TYR A 416 -20.52 -31.03 -1.63
N GLU A 417 -21.02 -32.13 -1.06
CA GLU A 417 -21.44 -32.16 0.34
C GLU A 417 -20.25 -31.96 1.29
N ARG A 418 -19.10 -32.59 1.00
CA ARG A 418 -17.84 -32.35 1.72
C ARG A 418 -17.38 -30.90 1.60
N SER A 419 -17.52 -30.29 0.42
CA SER A 419 -17.24 -28.86 0.21
C SER A 419 -18.10 -27.98 1.11
N ILE A 420 -19.40 -28.23 1.18
CA ILE A 420 -20.36 -27.50 2.03
C ILE A 420 -20.06 -27.70 3.53
N GLN A 421 -19.66 -28.91 3.93
CA GLN A 421 -19.28 -29.21 5.31
C GLN A 421 -18.01 -28.46 5.74
N CYS A 422 -17.00 -28.40 4.86
CA CYS A 422 -15.74 -27.72 5.13
C CYS A 422 -15.92 -26.19 5.13
N GLU A 423 -16.64 -25.65 4.14
CA GLU A 423 -16.83 -24.21 3.95
C GLU A 423 -18.28 -23.86 3.61
N ARG A 424 -19.08 -23.64 4.65
CA ARG A 424 -20.52 -23.32 4.54
C ARG A 424 -20.86 -22.03 3.78
N GLY A 425 -19.87 -21.17 3.55
CA GLY A 425 -20.04 -19.89 2.85
C GLY A 425 -19.91 -19.98 1.32
N LEU A 426 -19.56 -21.14 0.76
CA LEU A 426 -19.34 -21.29 -0.68
C LEU A 426 -20.66 -21.49 -1.43
N ALA A 427 -21.01 -20.56 -2.32
CA ALA A 427 -22.17 -20.69 -3.20
C ALA A 427 -21.99 -21.77 -4.30
N ALA A 428 -20.75 -21.97 -4.77
CA ALA A 428 -20.43 -22.87 -5.88
C ALA A 428 -20.92 -24.32 -5.69
N PRO A 429 -20.65 -25.02 -4.58
CA PRO A 429 -21.10 -26.40 -4.41
C PRO A 429 -22.64 -26.51 -4.37
N HIS A 430 -23.35 -25.51 -3.83
CA HIS A 430 -24.82 -25.47 -3.88
C HIS A 430 -25.34 -25.28 -5.31
N TYR A 431 -24.73 -24.39 -6.08
CA TYR A 431 -25.07 -24.21 -7.50
C TYR A 431 -24.80 -25.51 -8.28
N ASN A 432 -23.64 -26.12 -8.11
CA ASN A 432 -23.25 -27.33 -8.83
C ASN A 432 -24.13 -28.53 -8.47
N LEU A 433 -24.47 -28.69 -7.20
CA LEU A 433 -25.42 -29.70 -6.74
C LEU A 433 -26.81 -29.47 -7.34
N SER A 434 -27.25 -28.20 -7.45
CA SER A 434 -28.53 -27.89 -8.10
C SER A 434 -28.56 -28.31 -9.57
N GLN A 435 -27.47 -28.10 -10.30
CA GLN A 435 -27.35 -28.47 -11.71
C GLN A 435 -27.33 -29.99 -11.87
N LEU A 436 -26.66 -30.71 -10.96
CA LEU A 436 -26.63 -32.17 -10.95
C LEU A 436 -28.01 -32.76 -10.63
N MET A 437 -28.69 -32.24 -9.60
CA MET A 437 -30.04 -32.67 -9.21
C MET A 437 -31.08 -32.42 -10.31
N ARG A 438 -30.93 -31.33 -11.08
CA ARG A 438 -31.79 -31.06 -12.25
C ARG A 438 -31.57 -32.07 -13.38
N ARG A 439 -30.34 -32.53 -13.60
CA ARG A 439 -30.03 -33.60 -14.57
C ARG A 439 -30.66 -34.93 -14.16
N GLU A 440 -30.81 -35.18 -12.87
CA GLU A 440 -31.46 -36.37 -12.31
C GLU A 440 -32.98 -36.22 -12.11
N PHE A 441 -33.59 -35.15 -12.65
CA PHE A 441 -35.01 -34.84 -12.49
C PHE A 441 -35.47 -34.60 -11.03
N SER A 442 -34.55 -34.35 -10.10
CA SER A 442 -34.84 -34.01 -8.70
C SER A 442 -35.04 -32.49 -8.52
N PHE A 443 -36.10 -31.97 -9.13
CA PHE A 443 -36.32 -30.51 -9.23
C PHE A 443 -36.48 -29.79 -7.89
N LEU A 444 -37.17 -30.39 -6.91
CA LEU A 444 -37.39 -29.76 -5.60
C LEU A 444 -36.09 -29.56 -4.82
N LYS A 445 -35.26 -30.61 -4.76
CA LYS A 445 -33.94 -30.54 -4.09
C LYS A 445 -33.00 -29.60 -4.84
N GLY A 446 -33.02 -29.65 -6.17
CA GLY A 446 -32.25 -28.74 -7.02
C GLY A 446 -32.63 -27.27 -6.80
N ALA A 447 -33.93 -26.97 -6.73
CA ALA A 447 -34.41 -25.62 -6.47
C ALA A 447 -33.96 -25.09 -5.10
N ALA A 448 -34.00 -25.92 -4.06
CA ALA A 448 -33.52 -25.56 -2.73
C ALA A 448 -32.01 -25.26 -2.73
N ALA A 449 -31.20 -26.11 -3.37
CA ALA A 449 -29.77 -25.89 -3.50
C ALA A 449 -29.45 -24.61 -4.30
N PHE A 450 -30.17 -24.35 -5.39
CA PHE A 450 -30.03 -23.13 -6.17
C PHE A 450 -30.39 -21.86 -5.36
N GLN A 451 -31.46 -21.91 -4.58
CA GLN A 451 -31.85 -20.81 -3.71
C GLN A 451 -30.76 -20.50 -2.67
N GLU A 452 -30.11 -21.53 -2.13
CA GLU A 452 -29.01 -21.35 -1.19
C GLU A 452 -27.76 -20.75 -1.85
N ALA A 453 -27.39 -21.22 -3.06
CA ALA A 453 -26.31 -20.61 -3.83
C ALA A 453 -26.54 -19.11 -4.06
N ARG A 454 -27.76 -18.75 -4.49
CA ARG A 454 -28.16 -17.35 -4.70
C ARG A 454 -28.19 -16.55 -3.40
N ARG A 455 -28.49 -17.17 -2.26
CA ARG A 455 -28.46 -16.51 -0.94
C ARG A 455 -27.03 -16.18 -0.51
N LEU A 456 -26.09 -17.09 -0.78
CA LEU A 456 -24.67 -16.95 -0.39
C LEU A 456 -23.91 -15.98 -1.29
N ASP A 457 -24.10 -16.06 -2.60
CA ASP A 457 -23.45 -15.18 -3.58
C ASP A 457 -24.40 -14.91 -4.76
N PRO A 458 -25.27 -13.88 -4.66
CA PRO A 458 -26.23 -13.56 -5.70
C PRO A 458 -25.55 -13.21 -7.03
N ASP A 459 -24.56 -12.32 -7.00
CA ASP A 459 -23.90 -11.77 -8.18
C ASP A 459 -23.20 -12.87 -8.99
N ARG A 460 -22.46 -13.77 -8.32
CA ARG A 460 -21.77 -14.87 -9.00
C ARG A 460 -22.73 -15.93 -9.50
N THR A 461 -23.79 -16.22 -8.75
CA THR A 461 -24.82 -17.19 -9.18
C THR A 461 -25.55 -16.68 -10.41
N GLU A 462 -25.98 -15.42 -10.42
CA GLU A 462 -26.62 -14.78 -11.56
C GLU A 462 -25.70 -14.73 -12.79
N TYR A 463 -24.42 -14.42 -12.59
CA TYR A 463 -23.43 -14.48 -13.65
C TYR A 463 -23.33 -15.87 -14.29
N PHE A 464 -23.22 -16.94 -13.47
CA PHE A 464 -23.14 -18.31 -13.98
C PHE A 464 -24.42 -18.82 -14.65
N VAL A 465 -25.58 -18.35 -14.19
CA VAL A 465 -26.86 -18.59 -14.88
C VAL A 465 -26.88 -17.92 -16.25
N TYR A 466 -26.40 -16.68 -16.34
CA TYR A 466 -26.33 -15.93 -17.59
C TYR A 466 -25.40 -16.57 -18.62
N ILE A 467 -24.21 -17.02 -18.21
CA ILE A 467 -23.23 -17.64 -19.13
C ILE A 467 -23.44 -19.15 -19.35
N HIS A 468 -24.50 -19.73 -18.78
CA HIS A 468 -24.71 -21.17 -18.74
C HIS A 468 -24.73 -21.77 -20.15
N SER A 469 -23.93 -22.81 -20.36
CA SER A 469 -23.94 -23.62 -21.59
C SER A 469 -23.45 -25.04 -21.28
N PRO A 470 -23.73 -26.03 -22.15
CA PRO A 470 -23.20 -27.39 -22.04
C PRO A 470 -21.67 -27.47 -22.05
N HIS A 471 -20.96 -26.39 -22.37
CA HIS A 471 -19.50 -26.35 -22.38
C HIS A 471 -18.92 -26.66 -20.98
N PRO A 472 -17.87 -27.51 -20.86
CA PRO A 472 -17.33 -27.94 -19.56
C PRO A 472 -16.86 -26.81 -18.63
N ASN A 473 -16.43 -25.71 -19.20
CA ASN A 473 -15.98 -24.55 -18.43
C ASN A 473 -17.10 -23.62 -17.95
N ARG A 474 -18.35 -23.84 -18.39
CA ARG A 474 -19.50 -22.99 -18.08
C ARG A 474 -20.61 -23.70 -17.32
N PHE A 475 -20.65 -25.03 -17.42
CA PHE A 475 -21.72 -25.82 -16.82
C PHE A 475 -21.65 -25.84 -15.28
N TYR A 476 -20.46 -26.06 -14.72
CA TYR A 476 -20.21 -26.03 -13.28
C TYR A 476 -19.35 -24.82 -12.87
N MET A 477 -19.65 -24.29 -11.69
CA MET A 477 -18.94 -23.19 -11.07
C MET A 477 -17.65 -23.69 -10.43
N ASP A 478 -16.52 -23.27 -10.99
CA ASP A 478 -15.21 -23.48 -10.37
C ASP A 478 -14.99 -22.47 -9.25
N VAL A 479 -14.27 -22.86 -8.20
CA VAL A 479 -13.73 -21.93 -7.19
C VAL A 479 -12.24 -21.80 -7.44
N PRO A 480 -11.73 -20.63 -7.90
CA PRO A 480 -10.30 -20.41 -8.05
C PRO A 480 -9.61 -20.09 -6.70
N PRO A 481 -8.29 -20.29 -6.59
CA PRO A 481 -7.52 -19.75 -5.47
C PRO A 481 -7.69 -18.23 -5.45
N GLY A 482 -8.21 -17.71 -4.35
CA GLY A 482 -8.51 -16.29 -4.23
C GLY A 482 -7.25 -15.42 -4.18
N PHE A 483 -7.43 -14.13 -4.44
CA PHE A 483 -6.37 -13.10 -4.44
C PHE A 483 -5.46 -13.12 -3.19
N SER A 484 -6.01 -13.44 -2.02
CA SER A 484 -5.25 -13.54 -0.76
C SER A 484 -4.18 -14.64 -0.81
N ARG A 485 -4.45 -15.75 -1.52
CA ARG A 485 -3.50 -16.86 -1.68
C ARG A 485 -2.35 -16.47 -2.60
N THR A 486 -2.62 -15.72 -3.68
CA THR A 486 -1.56 -15.14 -4.53
C THR A 486 -0.55 -14.34 -3.70
N TRP A 487 -1.03 -13.52 -2.76
CA TRP A 487 -0.18 -12.81 -1.81
C TRP A 487 0.55 -13.73 -0.82
N ALA A 488 -0.13 -14.73 -0.27
CA ALA A 488 0.49 -15.69 0.64
C ALA A 488 1.65 -16.44 -0.05
N THR A 489 1.45 -16.92 -1.28
CA THR A 489 2.49 -17.57 -2.09
C THR A 489 3.62 -16.60 -2.42
N ALA A 490 3.33 -15.32 -2.70
CA ALA A 490 4.36 -14.31 -2.96
C ALA A 490 5.20 -13.95 -1.71
N LEU A 491 4.57 -14.03 -0.53
CA LEU A 491 5.20 -13.75 0.76
C LEU A 491 5.89 -14.98 1.38
N ALA A 492 5.71 -16.17 0.81
CA ALA A 492 6.47 -17.36 1.19
C ALA A 492 7.99 -17.10 1.04
N ALA A 493 8.79 -17.71 1.91
CA ALA A 493 10.22 -17.41 2.01
C ALA A 493 10.97 -17.81 0.73
N SER A 494 11.68 -16.86 0.11
CA SER A 494 12.61 -17.11 -1.00
C SER A 494 14.04 -16.72 -0.61
N THR A 495 14.99 -17.62 -0.89
CA THR A 495 16.43 -17.46 -0.60
C THR A 495 17.06 -16.34 -1.43
N ASP A 496 16.60 -16.15 -2.67
CA ASP A 496 17.17 -15.20 -3.64
C ASP A 496 16.99 -13.72 -3.23
N ALA A 497 15.86 -13.40 -2.58
CA ALA A 497 15.60 -12.04 -2.10
C ALA A 497 16.65 -11.58 -1.09
N ARG A 498 17.21 -12.52 -0.31
CA ARG A 498 18.23 -12.23 0.69
C ARG A 498 19.56 -11.82 0.05
N GLN A 499 19.97 -12.51 -1.00
CA GLN A 499 21.23 -12.22 -1.68
C GLN A 499 21.19 -10.84 -2.36
N ARG A 500 20.09 -10.52 -3.04
CA ARG A 500 19.89 -9.19 -3.64
C ARG A 500 19.80 -8.08 -2.59
N ALA A 501 19.24 -8.38 -1.42
CA ALA A 501 19.21 -7.43 -0.30
C ALA A 501 20.61 -7.07 0.20
N GLU A 502 21.52 -8.05 0.31
CA GLU A 502 22.92 -7.77 0.69
C GLU A 502 23.65 -6.95 -0.38
N GLN A 503 23.35 -7.16 -1.67
CA GLN A 503 23.90 -6.31 -2.74
C GLN A 503 23.44 -4.85 -2.58
N LEU A 504 22.14 -4.61 -2.40
CA LEU A 504 21.60 -3.26 -2.14
C LEU A 504 22.13 -2.66 -0.84
N TRP A 505 22.34 -3.49 0.18
CA TRP A 505 22.93 -3.06 1.44
C TRP A 505 24.39 -2.62 1.29
N SER A 506 25.16 -3.30 0.45
CA SER A 506 26.54 -2.90 0.16
C SER A 506 26.62 -1.54 -0.53
N LEU A 507 25.65 -1.20 -1.39
CA LEU A 507 25.51 0.14 -2.00
C LEU A 507 25.27 1.24 -0.97
N ALA A 508 24.62 0.93 0.16
CA ALA A 508 24.47 1.88 1.27
C ALA A 508 25.80 2.16 2.01
N ARG A 509 26.91 1.53 1.59
CA ARG A 509 28.26 1.66 2.17
C ARG A 509 28.33 1.33 3.66
N ALA A 510 27.44 0.49 4.15
CA ALA A 510 27.44 0.05 5.55
C ALA A 510 28.63 -0.85 5.93
N ARG A 511 29.42 -1.32 4.93
CA ARG A 511 30.59 -2.23 5.04
C ARG A 511 30.40 -3.50 5.88
N THR A 512 29.19 -3.74 6.36
CA THR A 512 28.76 -4.81 7.24
C THR A 512 27.54 -5.47 6.62
N SER A 513 27.31 -6.76 6.84
CA SER A 513 26.09 -7.43 6.37
C SER A 513 24.84 -6.88 7.07
N THR A 514 23.66 -7.05 6.46
CA THR A 514 22.40 -6.57 7.06
C THR A 514 22.22 -7.11 8.48
N ARG A 515 22.42 -8.42 8.68
CA ARG A 515 22.30 -9.12 9.96
C ARG A 515 23.27 -8.59 11.01
N LEU A 516 24.57 -8.56 10.69
CA LEU A 516 25.59 -8.09 11.64
C LEU A 516 25.29 -6.64 12.04
N SER A 517 24.82 -5.85 11.09
CA SER A 517 24.48 -4.47 11.36
C SER A 517 23.27 -4.31 12.28
N GLY A 518 22.22 -5.12 12.11
CA GLY A 518 21.09 -5.14 13.04
C GLY A 518 21.52 -5.47 14.49
N ILE A 519 22.42 -6.46 14.66
CA ILE A 519 22.96 -6.85 15.98
C ILE A 519 23.79 -5.70 16.58
N LEU A 520 24.72 -5.14 15.81
CA LEU A 520 25.55 -4.02 16.27
C LEU A 520 24.70 -2.78 16.59
N ALA A 521 23.59 -2.56 15.87
CA ALA A 521 22.66 -1.47 16.14
C ALA A 521 21.92 -1.69 17.47
N ALA A 522 21.52 -2.93 17.77
CA ALA A 522 20.91 -3.28 19.06
C ALA A 522 21.88 -3.09 20.23
N ILE A 523 23.13 -3.54 20.08
CA ILE A 523 24.19 -3.32 21.07
C ILE A 523 24.44 -1.82 21.27
N SER A 524 24.53 -1.06 20.18
CA SER A 524 24.73 0.39 20.23
C SER A 524 23.55 1.11 20.87
N ALA A 525 22.32 0.69 20.59
CA ALA A 525 21.12 1.24 21.20
C ALA A 525 21.08 0.96 22.72
N LEU A 526 21.44 -0.25 23.14
CA LEU A 526 21.56 -0.62 24.55
C LEU A 526 22.66 0.19 25.25
N ALA A 527 23.85 0.26 24.67
CA ALA A 527 24.96 1.05 25.19
C ALA A 527 24.58 2.53 25.30
N TYR A 528 23.93 3.09 24.29
CA TYR A 528 23.42 4.46 24.30
C TYR A 528 22.38 4.66 25.42
N ALA A 529 21.42 3.76 25.58
CA ALA A 529 20.43 3.84 26.65
C ALA A 529 21.09 3.80 28.05
N LEU A 530 22.02 2.88 28.27
CA LEU A 530 22.73 2.75 29.55
C LEU A 530 23.62 3.97 29.86
N LEU A 531 24.35 4.48 28.87
CA LEU A 531 25.28 5.61 29.04
C LEU A 531 24.55 6.96 29.14
N VAL A 532 23.52 7.16 28.33
CA VAL A 532 22.98 8.49 28.03
C VAL A 532 21.60 8.74 28.66
N LEU A 533 20.78 7.71 28.89
CA LEU A 533 19.47 7.83 29.56
C LEU A 533 19.51 7.57 31.06
N SER A 534 20.50 6.82 31.57
CA SER A 534 20.65 6.58 33.03
C SER A 534 20.88 7.86 33.84
N GLY A 535 21.18 8.98 33.19
CA GLY A 535 21.34 10.29 33.82
C GLY A 535 22.58 10.42 34.71
N LYS A 536 23.36 9.34 34.87
CA LYS A 536 24.54 9.27 35.73
C LYS A 536 25.68 10.16 35.27
N ILE A 537 25.74 10.50 33.97
CA ILE A 537 26.73 11.43 33.42
C ILE A 537 26.07 12.81 33.25
N PRO A 538 26.28 13.77 34.16
CA PRO A 538 25.80 15.13 33.96
C PRO A 538 26.50 15.74 32.74
N ALA A 539 25.71 16.29 31.81
CA ALA A 539 26.23 17.15 30.76
C ALA A 539 26.86 18.38 31.40
N GLY A 540 28.19 18.32 31.59
CA GLY A 540 28.95 19.36 32.28
C GLY A 540 29.08 20.67 31.50
N ALA A 541 28.60 20.72 30.24
CA ALA A 541 28.57 21.91 29.42
C ALA A 541 27.30 21.98 28.55
N TYR A 542 26.76 23.17 28.33
CA TYR A 542 25.63 23.44 27.44
C TYR A 542 25.69 24.84 26.84
N ARG A 543 24.94 25.11 25.77
CA ARG A 543 24.86 26.45 25.17
C ARG A 543 23.69 27.23 25.78
N CYS A 544 23.97 28.43 26.31
CA CYS A 544 22.95 29.32 26.85
C CYS A 544 21.95 29.72 25.76
N GLN A 545 20.64 29.52 26.00
CA GLN A 545 19.60 29.83 25.02
C GLN A 545 19.40 31.34 24.80
N THR A 546 19.85 32.16 25.75
CA THR A 546 19.62 33.60 25.78
C THR A 546 20.76 34.42 25.15
N CYS A 547 22.01 34.09 25.45
CA CYS A 547 23.17 34.83 24.95
C CYS A 547 24.10 33.99 24.05
N GLY A 548 23.85 32.69 23.91
CA GLY A 548 24.61 31.79 23.05
C GLY A 548 25.98 31.37 23.55
N SER A 549 26.42 31.84 24.73
CA SER A 549 27.71 31.43 25.32
C SER A 549 27.67 29.99 25.80
N ILE A 550 28.83 29.32 25.76
CA ILE A 550 28.98 27.99 26.35
C ILE A 550 29.06 28.16 27.88
N ALA A 551 28.17 27.49 28.61
CA ALA A 551 28.19 27.40 30.05
C ALA A 551 28.78 26.03 30.42
N CYS A 552 29.85 26.03 31.21
CA CYS A 552 30.60 24.84 31.61
C CYS A 552 30.77 24.82 33.12
N SER A 553 30.58 23.65 33.73
CA SER A 553 30.71 23.41 35.17
C SER A 553 32.11 23.69 35.71
N TYR A 554 33.15 23.55 34.88
CA TYR A 554 34.52 23.91 35.24
C TYR A 554 34.75 25.43 35.24
N CYS A 555 34.05 26.17 34.38
CA CYS A 555 34.29 27.61 34.22
C CYS A 555 33.39 28.47 35.12
N GLN A 556 32.19 28.00 35.44
CA GLN A 556 31.22 28.74 36.25
C GLN A 556 30.19 27.80 36.90
N PRO A 557 29.64 28.15 38.08
CA PRO A 557 28.53 27.41 38.67
C PRO A 557 27.31 27.46 37.74
N ILE A 558 26.64 26.32 37.58
CA ILE A 558 25.50 26.17 36.66
C ILE A 558 24.18 26.31 37.44
N PRO A 559 23.24 27.19 37.01
CA PRO A 559 21.91 27.28 37.61
C PRO A 559 21.10 25.99 37.44
N SER A 560 20.22 25.68 38.39
CA SER A 560 19.40 24.45 38.43
C SER A 560 18.58 24.23 37.16
N ALA A 561 18.09 25.30 36.52
CA ALA A 561 17.29 25.22 35.30
C ALA A 561 18.07 24.82 34.04
N ARG A 562 19.42 24.83 34.04
CA ARG A 562 20.31 24.46 32.91
C ARG A 562 19.92 25.02 31.52
N GLN A 563 19.29 26.19 31.47
CA GLN A 563 18.88 26.86 30.22
C GLN A 563 19.63 28.18 29.98
N THR A 564 20.07 28.82 31.06
CA THR A 564 20.75 30.12 31.06
C THR A 564 22.11 30.02 31.74
N CYS A 565 23.15 30.60 31.17
CA CYS A 565 24.43 30.73 31.87
C CYS A 565 24.28 31.60 33.13
N ASN A 566 25.21 31.48 34.09
CA ASN A 566 25.13 32.20 35.35
C ASN A 566 25.04 33.74 35.16
N PRO A 567 25.81 34.37 34.24
CA PRO A 567 25.65 35.80 33.93
C PRO A 567 24.26 36.19 33.43
N CYS A 568 23.65 35.37 32.56
CA CYS A 568 22.28 35.63 32.09
C CYS A 568 21.26 35.47 33.22
N HIS A 569 21.45 34.45 34.07
CA HIS A 569 20.58 34.20 35.20
C HIS A 569 20.60 35.38 36.18
N GLN A 570 21.78 35.88 36.53
CA GLN A 570 21.95 37.06 37.38
C GLN A 570 21.29 38.30 36.75
N VAL A 571 21.57 38.59 35.47
CA VAL A 571 21.00 39.77 34.76
C VAL A 571 19.47 39.74 34.65
N LEU A 572 18.88 38.56 34.49
CA LEU A 572 17.43 38.41 34.31
C LEU A 572 16.66 38.36 35.64
N TYR A 573 17.18 37.63 36.63
CA TYR A 573 16.47 37.30 37.87
C TYR A 573 16.99 38.07 39.10
N ARG A 574 18.28 38.43 39.18
CA ARG A 574 18.87 39.22 40.29
C ARG A 574 19.20 40.65 39.85
N ARG A 575 18.16 41.44 39.59
CA ARG A 575 18.26 42.76 38.93
C ARG A 575 18.88 43.87 39.80
N SER A 576 18.83 43.75 41.12
CA SER A 576 19.25 44.77 42.10
C SER A 576 20.75 44.79 42.40
N GLU A 577 21.48 43.71 42.09
CA GLU A 577 22.87 43.50 42.53
C GLU A 577 23.93 43.86 41.46
N ILE A 578 23.53 44.30 40.25
CA ILE A 578 24.43 44.46 39.10
C ILE A 578 24.47 45.92 38.61
N PRO A 579 25.66 46.52 38.43
CA PRO A 579 25.81 47.86 37.85
C PRO A 579 25.05 48.02 36.53
N LYS A 580 24.33 49.14 36.36
CA LYS A 580 23.46 49.42 35.20
C LYS A 580 24.20 49.27 33.86
N GLU A 581 25.45 49.70 33.79
CA GLU A 581 26.27 49.67 32.57
C GLU A 581 26.60 48.22 32.13
N HIS A 582 27.04 47.38 33.06
CA HIS A 582 27.32 45.96 32.80
C HIS A 582 26.06 45.22 32.36
N ARG A 583 24.93 45.53 32.98
CA ARG A 583 23.61 44.98 32.60
C ARG A 583 23.23 45.36 31.18
N GLN A 584 23.37 46.63 30.79
CA GLN A 584 23.07 47.09 29.43
C GLN A 584 23.95 46.41 28.37
N LYS A 585 25.26 46.28 28.63
CA LYS A 585 26.20 45.58 27.72
C LYS A 585 25.79 44.12 27.51
N HIS A 586 25.35 43.44 28.57
CA HIS A 586 24.88 42.05 28.50
C HIS A 586 23.54 41.93 27.74
N LEU A 587 22.58 42.83 27.98
CA LEU A 587 21.31 42.89 27.24
C LEU A 587 21.53 43.12 25.74
N ARG A 588 22.46 44.01 25.35
CA ARG A 588 22.85 44.21 23.94
C ARG A 588 23.43 42.93 23.32
N ARG A 589 24.19 42.14 24.07
CA ARG A 589 24.70 40.83 23.61
C ARG A 589 23.56 39.84 23.40
N MET A 590 22.60 39.74 24.32
CA MET A 590 21.41 38.89 24.19
C MET A 590 20.59 39.27 22.95
N ALA A 591 20.33 40.57 22.75
CA ALA A 591 19.60 41.06 21.58
C ALA A 591 20.31 40.77 20.25
N ARG A 592 21.65 40.90 20.21
CA ARG A 592 22.45 40.52 19.02
C ARG A 592 22.36 39.02 18.74
N TYR A 593 22.47 38.18 19.77
CA TYR A 593 22.35 36.73 19.62
C TYR A 593 20.96 36.34 19.12
N GLY A 594 19.88 36.90 19.68
CA GLY A 594 18.51 36.67 19.22
C GLY A 594 18.32 37.02 17.74
N ARG A 595 18.82 38.18 17.30
CA ARG A 595 18.78 38.59 15.88
C ARG A 595 19.56 37.64 14.97
N SER A 596 20.76 37.24 15.35
CA SER A 596 21.56 36.29 14.56
C SER A 596 20.91 34.90 14.50
N ARG A 597 20.36 34.40 15.61
CA ARG A 597 19.63 33.12 15.66
C ARG A 597 18.40 33.14 14.76
N LEU A 598 17.65 34.24 14.74
CA LEU A 598 16.52 34.43 13.83
C LEU A 598 16.96 34.42 12.36
N ARG A 599 18.05 35.12 12.01
CA ARG A 599 18.60 35.09 10.64
C ARG A 599 18.97 33.69 10.18
N VAL A 600 19.64 32.91 11.03
CA VAL A 600 19.99 31.51 10.73
C VAL A 600 18.72 30.66 10.58
N ALA A 601 17.72 30.83 11.45
CA ALA A 601 16.44 30.13 11.34
C ALA A 601 15.70 30.45 10.02
N LEU A 602 15.68 31.71 9.59
CA LEU A 602 15.07 32.11 8.33
C LEU A 602 15.82 31.53 7.12
N ALA A 603 17.16 31.60 7.11
CA ALA A 603 17.98 31.05 6.04
C ALA A 603 17.84 29.52 5.93
N THR A 604 17.87 28.81 7.05
CA THR A 604 17.71 27.35 7.07
C THR A 604 16.32 26.90 6.67
N ASN A 605 15.27 27.67 6.99
CA ASN A 605 13.90 27.35 6.57
C ASN A 605 13.66 27.55 5.06
N LEU A 606 14.49 28.34 4.38
CA LEU A 606 14.41 28.51 2.93
C LEU A 606 14.85 27.23 2.20
N LEU A 607 15.92 26.62 2.68
CA LEU A 607 16.47 25.37 2.11
C LEU A 607 15.71 24.14 2.61
N PHE A 608 15.34 24.15 3.89
CA PHE A 608 14.74 23.02 4.58
C PHE A 608 13.55 23.49 5.43
N PRO A 609 12.33 23.51 4.86
CA PRO A 609 11.11 23.80 5.60
C PRO A 609 11.04 23.05 6.94
N ALA A 610 10.65 23.74 8.00
CA ALA A 610 10.60 23.28 9.39
C ALA A 610 11.95 23.09 10.12
N LEU A 611 13.10 22.96 9.43
CA LEU A 611 14.41 22.93 10.10
C LEU A 611 14.69 24.26 10.83
N GLY A 612 14.33 25.39 10.21
CA GLY A 612 14.49 26.70 10.84
C GLY A 612 13.63 26.90 12.10
N GLN A 613 12.45 26.26 12.17
CA GLN A 613 11.62 26.25 13.38
C GLN A 613 12.27 25.44 14.49
N ALA A 614 12.83 24.28 14.14
CA ALA A 614 13.58 23.46 15.08
C ALA A 614 14.79 24.24 15.65
N VAL A 615 15.50 25.01 14.82
CA VAL A 615 16.62 25.87 15.27
C VAL A 615 16.15 27.02 16.19
N LEU A 616 14.96 27.58 15.96
CA LEU A 616 14.45 28.73 16.72
C LEU A 616 13.81 28.34 18.05
N HIS A 617 12.91 27.36 18.05
CA HIS A 617 12.12 26.99 19.24
C HIS A 617 12.67 25.77 19.98
N ASP A 618 13.51 24.95 19.32
CA ASP A 618 14.02 23.68 19.83
C ASP A 618 12.93 22.74 20.39
N ARG A 619 11.74 22.74 19.77
CA ARG A 619 10.61 21.87 20.17
C ARG A 619 10.64 20.55 19.38
N PRO A 620 10.25 19.42 20.00
CA PRO A 620 10.21 18.13 19.32
C PRO A 620 9.23 18.13 18.13
N ALA A 621 8.11 18.86 18.25
CA ALA A 621 7.12 18.98 17.17
C ALA A 621 7.70 19.57 15.87
N ASP A 622 8.67 20.48 15.98
CA ASP A 622 9.28 21.12 14.81
C ASP A 622 10.28 20.18 14.12
N ALA A 623 10.95 19.31 14.88
CA ALA A 623 11.80 18.25 14.34
C ALA A 623 10.98 17.16 13.61
N VAL A 624 9.83 16.77 14.17
CA VAL A 624 8.91 15.83 13.50
C VAL A 624 8.42 16.40 12.16
N ARG A 625 8.05 17.69 12.11
CA ARG A 625 7.66 18.37 10.86
C ARG A 625 8.77 18.36 9.80
N PHE A 626 10.02 18.53 10.22
CA PHE A 626 11.16 18.43 9.31
C PHE A 626 11.35 16.99 8.80
N CYS A 627 11.21 15.99 9.67
CA CYS A 627 11.31 14.58 9.27
C CYS A 627 10.22 14.19 8.26
N VAL A 628 8.98 14.64 8.48
CA VAL A 628 7.87 14.44 7.54
C VAL A 628 8.18 15.09 6.19
N PHE A 629 8.75 16.29 6.19
CA PHE A 629 9.16 16.97 4.95
C PHE A 629 10.24 16.18 4.19
N VAL A 630 11.31 15.76 4.87
CA VAL A 630 12.40 14.98 4.24
C VAL A 630 11.85 13.66 3.70
N LEU A 631 11.03 12.95 4.47
CA LEU A 631 10.41 11.71 4.02
C LEU A 631 9.52 11.94 2.80
N ALA A 632 8.70 13.00 2.79
CA ALA A 632 7.86 13.35 1.65
C ALA A 632 8.68 13.68 0.39
N VAL A 633 9.79 14.41 0.53
CA VAL A 633 10.70 14.71 -0.60
C VAL A 633 11.31 13.42 -1.15
N VAL A 634 11.81 12.53 -0.28
CA VAL A 634 12.38 11.23 -0.72
C VAL A 634 11.32 10.36 -1.38
N LEU A 635 10.10 10.32 -0.83
CA LEU A 635 8.98 9.60 -1.43
C LEU A 635 8.65 10.16 -2.82
N VAL A 636 8.48 11.48 -2.96
CA VAL A 636 8.10 12.10 -4.25
C VAL A 636 9.20 11.97 -5.30
N VAL A 637 10.44 12.31 -4.95
CA VAL A 637 11.58 12.26 -5.88
C VAL A 637 11.91 10.82 -6.22
N GLY A 638 12.00 9.94 -5.22
CA GLY A 638 12.36 8.55 -5.42
C GLY A 638 11.30 7.72 -6.14
N TRP A 639 10.01 8.05 -5.96
CA TRP A 639 8.90 7.39 -6.69
C TRP A 639 8.99 7.57 -8.21
N LYS A 640 9.56 8.69 -8.68
CA LYS A 640 9.65 9.04 -10.10
C LYS A 640 11.04 8.82 -10.69
N ALA A 641 12.11 9.10 -9.94
CA ALA A 641 13.48 9.13 -10.47
C ALA A 641 14.23 7.80 -10.37
N LEU A 642 13.91 6.94 -9.41
CA LEU A 642 14.72 5.75 -9.11
C LEU A 642 14.06 4.42 -9.43
N LEU A 643 12.72 4.36 -9.55
CA LEU A 643 11.99 3.10 -9.69
C LEU A 643 10.95 3.23 -10.82
N PRO A 644 11.16 2.63 -12.01
CA PRO A 644 10.27 2.81 -13.17
C PRO A 644 8.86 2.45 -12.78
N ALA A 645 7.87 3.30 -13.09
CA ALA A 645 6.46 3.05 -12.76
C ALA A 645 6.09 1.59 -13.09
N PRO A 646 5.20 0.93 -12.33
CA PRO A 646 4.66 -0.35 -12.76
C PRO A 646 3.86 -0.11 -14.05
N SER A 647 4.56 -0.05 -15.17
CA SER A 647 4.01 0.11 -16.50
C SER A 647 3.69 -1.28 -17.00
N TRP A 648 2.48 -1.44 -17.51
CA TRP A 648 2.12 -2.56 -18.34
C TRP A 648 3.09 -2.66 -19.54
N PRO A 649 3.35 -3.85 -20.10
CA PRO A 649 4.24 -4.01 -21.27
C PRO A 649 3.89 -3.07 -22.44
N TRP A 650 2.61 -2.74 -22.62
CA TRP A 650 2.11 -1.82 -23.65
C TRP A 650 2.06 -0.33 -23.24
N GLN A 651 2.36 0.00 -21.97
CA GLN A 651 2.51 1.38 -21.48
C GLN A 651 3.96 1.88 -21.54
N ALA A 652 4.89 1.10 -22.11
CA ALA A 652 6.30 1.44 -22.26
C ALA A 652 6.58 2.74 -23.06
N GLY A 653 5.56 3.43 -23.56
CA GLY A 653 5.66 4.72 -24.25
C GLY A 653 5.09 5.94 -23.52
N GLN A 654 4.47 5.81 -22.33
CA GLN A 654 4.05 7.01 -21.58
C GLN A 654 5.22 7.56 -20.77
N VAL A 655 5.95 8.44 -21.46
CA VAL A 655 6.94 9.38 -20.95
C VAL A 655 6.53 9.91 -19.58
N SER A 656 7.51 9.97 -18.69
CA SER A 656 7.49 10.73 -17.45
C SER A 656 7.20 12.20 -17.72
N ASP A 657 5.93 12.58 -17.90
CA ASP A 657 5.56 13.97 -18.11
C ASP A 657 5.94 14.77 -16.86
N ALA A 658 6.78 15.80 -17.06
CA ALA A 658 7.15 16.78 -16.04
C ALA A 658 5.92 17.42 -15.37
N GLY A 659 4.78 17.47 -16.07
CA GLY A 659 3.49 17.93 -15.52
C GLY A 659 2.95 17.10 -14.35
N SER A 660 3.39 15.85 -14.18
CA SER A 660 2.99 15.00 -13.05
C SER A 660 3.73 15.29 -11.73
N LEU A 661 4.85 16.03 -11.79
CA LEU A 661 5.62 16.46 -10.61
C LEU A 661 5.19 17.85 -10.12
N LEU A 662 4.62 18.67 -11.01
CA LEU A 662 4.21 20.03 -10.70
C LEU A 662 3.25 20.12 -9.49
N PRO A 663 2.22 19.26 -9.33
CA PRO A 663 1.35 19.30 -8.16
C PRO A 663 2.10 19.03 -6.85
N TRP A 664 3.06 18.11 -6.86
CA TRP A 664 3.87 17.78 -5.68
C TRP A 664 4.85 18.89 -5.32
N PHE A 665 5.52 19.49 -6.32
CA PHE A 665 6.35 20.66 -6.09
C PHE A 665 5.55 21.85 -5.57
N VAL A 666 4.34 22.07 -6.10
CA VAL A 666 3.43 23.13 -5.63
C VAL A 666 2.99 22.87 -4.18
N LEU A 667 2.68 21.62 -3.82
CA LEU A 667 2.33 21.25 -2.43
C LEU A 667 3.51 21.43 -1.47
N LEU A 668 4.72 21.00 -1.86
CA LEU A 668 5.94 21.17 -1.06
C LEU A 668 6.33 22.64 -0.92
N ALA A 669 6.23 23.42 -1.99
CA ALA A 669 6.45 24.87 -1.98
C ALA A 669 5.40 25.59 -1.12
N GLY A 670 4.13 25.19 -1.23
CA GLY A 670 3.02 25.69 -0.41
C GLY A 670 3.23 25.40 1.08
N TYR A 671 3.67 24.19 1.41
CA TYR A 671 4.08 23.82 2.78
C TYR A 671 5.25 24.70 3.26
N GLY A 672 6.30 24.86 2.45
CA GLY A 672 7.42 25.75 2.76
C GLY A 672 7.00 27.20 3.02
N ALA A 673 6.13 27.75 2.18
CA ALA A 673 5.60 29.10 2.32
C ALA A 673 4.73 29.28 3.58
N LEU A 674 3.91 28.28 3.93
CA LEU A 674 3.14 28.26 5.18
C LEU A 674 4.05 28.25 6.41
N GLN A 675 5.10 27.42 6.40
CA GLN A 675 6.07 27.35 7.49
C GLN A 675 6.88 28.66 7.63
N PHE A 676 7.25 29.28 6.51
CA PHE A 676 7.94 30.58 6.50
C PHE A 676 7.07 31.70 7.09
N ARG A 677 5.78 31.76 6.71
CA ARG A 677 4.81 32.71 7.28
C ARG A 677 4.62 32.50 8.78
N PHE A 678 4.59 31.25 9.24
CA PHE A 678 4.49 30.93 10.65
C PHE A 678 5.72 31.41 11.44
N LEU A 679 6.93 31.10 10.95
CA LEU A 679 8.20 31.55 11.53
C LEU A 679 8.29 33.06 11.70
N ARG A 680 7.88 33.81 10.67
CA ARG A 680 7.91 35.28 10.70
C ARG A 680 6.95 35.86 11.74
N ARG A 681 5.83 35.17 12.02
CA ARG A 681 4.85 35.57 13.04
C ARG A 681 5.28 35.22 14.47
N THR A 682 6.10 34.17 14.65
CA THR A 682 6.59 33.73 15.96
C THR A 682 7.94 34.34 16.34
N ALA A 683 8.58 35.09 15.44
CA ALA A 683 9.86 35.76 15.71
C ALA A 683 9.69 36.79 16.85
N PRO A 684 10.46 36.67 17.96
CA PRO A 684 10.39 37.63 19.05
C PRO A 684 10.92 38.98 18.57
N GLY A 685 10.02 39.97 18.48
CA GLY A 685 10.26 41.27 17.85
C GLY A 685 9.00 42.09 17.53
N ARG A 686 7.82 41.65 17.99
CA ARG A 686 6.71 42.53 18.35
C ARG A 686 6.38 42.28 19.82
#